data_AF-A0A2D7SMZ8-F1
#
_entry.id   AF-A0A2D7SMZ8-F1
#
_cell.length_a   1.000
_cell.length_b   1.000
_cell.length_c   1.000
_cell.angle_alpha   90.00
_cell.angle_beta   90.00
_cell.angle_gamma   90.00
#
_symmetry.space_group_name_H-M   'P 1'
#
loop_
_entity.id
_entity.type
_entity.pdbx_description
1 polymer ?
#
loop_
_entity_poly.entity_id
_entity_poly.type
_entity_poly.pdbx_seq_one_letter_code
_entity_poly.pdbx_strand_id
1 'polypeptide(L)'
;MIEEEYCVDIMNAGFKKILIMKNLKMSEKNQTQPSHNSHIPLSSDGGNTRALKIAGWLTGIYFVIELGVGFWTGSISVISDAFHTFSAVGGVLIAVVAGYYAKRTATQFQTYGLMRAEIIGALLNGVFLFGMALLVMWMGAMRLQNPIELETGPMLLIAFGGLVTEIISMRLMWQGQKENLNMRGAFWHIIQTFVGSLIIIVSALVIQFTGFLAIDPLLGMAFGLVLFWASWKIVKDALHILLENIPVDLDINAVKAAIEKISGVENMHHLHAWALTSGKNIVSAHVKITNVEDSTRVQKQIYELLADEFGIYFSTIQIETECLEEKALEEIDFIKTGKSTIIRVMKKKTYKILGMHCASCAQTTEKTLRGIEGVSEAYVNYATEGCEVCFDESVTSPKEIEERVAHTGYTLMDEDYLDAEFKVIGMGSDHCAGVVKDALEAFSGVKNVDTNFANSYAKFSYNPAVVKLDELKSAVDKAGYEAIIAEEGEDIYEKEKKAKEQEIKILKRKTIIASIFSIPILYLAMSEIINESLIVGFLNPAQFPVRFALAQLILSIPVVIAGYKFYTVGLYNLWKRTPNMDSLIGLGTAAAYLYGLYAIYAIIGGDYSFVKDLYFETAGVIIALILLGKYLEEATKGKTSEAIRKLMDLAAKTATVLRDGKEEEVPIEDLVVGDIIIVRPGEKIPVDGEIVEGTTSIDESMITGESVPVDKKVGDSVIGATINKSGAIQFKALKVGKDTALAQIIKLIQEAQGSKAPIARLADIISGYFVWTVIAIAIVSFTLWYFVFGASFLFALTILITVLIIACPCALGLATPTSIMVGTGLGAENGILIKSAKALEQAQKINALVLDKTGTITKGEPAFTGAQSFTDLSEEELVTLASSIEKNSKHPLAEAIVKYAKEKEMALTDVSKFEEIPGHGLSGSIAGTTYYIGTRKLMSEKNIAFEDKLEAIQSLEEDGNTVMLFADSEKLLGIISVADTIKESSASAIEKLRKENIEVFMITGDNERTAKAIARKVGIAPESVFAQVLPEDKANHVKSLQEKGMNVGMVGDGINDAPALTQANIGIAIGAGTDVAIESADIVLIKSDLLDAVTSIKLSRGTMRNIKQNLFLAFVYNTAGIPVAAGLLFPFFGFLLSPIIAAGAMAASSISVLLNALRLKRIKL
;
A
#
# COMPACT_ATOMS: atom_id res chain seq x y z
N MET A 1 -27.17 35.36 63.02
CA MET A 1 -26.91 34.04 63.64
C MET A 1 -26.98 32.89 62.62
N ILE A 2 -26.72 33.14 61.34
CA ILE A 2 -26.45 32.14 60.30
C ILE A 2 -25.44 32.81 59.35
N GLU A 3 -24.15 32.81 59.72
CA GLU A 3 -23.11 33.51 58.93
C GLU A 3 -21.68 32.99 59.14
N GLU A 4 -21.40 32.22 60.19
CA GLU A 4 -20.05 31.66 60.44
C GLU A 4 -19.83 30.25 59.83
N GLU A 5 -20.90 29.52 59.50
CA GLU A 5 -20.81 28.09 59.15
C GLU A 5 -20.27 27.83 57.73
N TYR A 6 -20.42 28.77 56.80
CA TYR A 6 -19.94 28.62 55.41
C TYR A 6 -18.45 28.91 55.19
N CYS A 7 -17.75 29.55 56.14
CA CYS A 7 -16.32 29.87 55.98
C CYS A 7 -15.39 28.69 56.30
N VAL A 8 -15.85 27.69 57.05
CA VAL A 8 -15.00 26.59 57.55
C VAL A 8 -14.71 25.56 56.45
N ASP A 9 -15.70 25.20 55.63
CA ASP A 9 -15.55 24.13 54.63
C ASP A 9 -14.67 24.52 53.44
N ILE A 10 -14.68 25.78 53.02
CA ILE A 10 -13.84 26.27 51.91
C ILE A 10 -12.34 26.18 52.29
N MET A 11 -11.98 26.51 53.54
CA MET A 11 -10.62 26.32 54.04
C MET A 11 -10.25 24.84 54.19
N ASN A 12 -11.15 24.00 54.69
CA ASN A 12 -10.91 22.55 54.80
C ASN A 12 -10.70 21.87 53.45
N ALA A 13 -11.43 22.27 52.41
CA ALA A 13 -11.23 21.81 51.03
C ALA A 13 -9.85 22.18 50.50
N GLY A 14 -9.40 23.42 50.73
CA GLY A 14 -8.06 23.90 50.35
C GLY A 14 -6.93 23.10 51.01
N PHE A 15 -7.01 22.89 52.34
CA PHE A 15 -5.97 22.17 53.07
C PHE A 15 -5.87 20.69 52.67
N LYS A 16 -7.00 20.01 52.43
CA LYS A 16 -7.00 18.63 51.88
C LYS A 16 -6.30 18.56 50.51
N LYS A 17 -6.56 19.51 49.62
CA LYS A 17 -5.97 19.52 48.26
C LYS A 17 -4.44 19.67 48.30
N ILE A 18 -3.93 20.53 49.19
CA ILE A 18 -2.48 20.72 49.43
C ILE A 18 -1.84 19.46 50.04
N LEU A 19 -2.50 18.81 51.01
CA LEU A 19 -1.95 17.60 51.65
C LEU A 19 -1.89 16.42 50.67
N ILE A 20 -2.90 16.27 49.80
CA ILE A 20 -2.93 15.24 48.74
C ILE A 20 -1.81 15.49 47.72
N MET A 21 -1.64 16.71 47.21
CA MET A 21 -0.55 17.04 46.28
C MET A 21 0.85 16.82 46.88
N LYS A 22 1.04 17.09 48.18
CA LYS A 22 2.33 16.92 48.85
C LYS A 22 2.68 15.46 49.13
N ASN A 23 1.68 14.60 49.39
CA ASN A 23 1.88 13.15 49.52
C ASN A 23 2.13 12.47 48.17
N LEU A 24 1.45 12.89 47.10
CA LEU A 24 1.71 12.36 45.74
C LEU A 24 3.18 12.56 45.33
N LYS A 25 3.74 13.76 45.53
CA LYS A 25 5.14 14.09 45.21
C LYS A 25 6.21 13.40 46.07
N MET A 26 5.84 12.58 47.06
CA MET A 26 6.79 11.66 47.72
C MET A 26 6.50 10.17 47.45
N SER A 27 5.38 9.82 46.81
CA SER A 27 5.06 8.44 46.43
C SER A 27 5.77 8.00 45.14
N GLU A 28 5.90 8.92 44.18
CA GLU A 28 6.47 8.69 42.82
C GLU A 28 7.92 8.16 42.79
N LYS A 29 8.60 8.05 43.94
CA LYS A 29 10.01 7.64 44.01
C LYS A 29 10.29 6.30 44.68
N ASN A 30 9.27 5.55 45.15
CA ASN A 30 9.54 4.22 45.73
C ASN A 30 8.36 3.22 45.84
N GLN A 31 7.20 3.45 45.21
CA GLN A 31 6.12 2.45 45.21
C GLN A 31 5.53 2.18 43.82
N THR A 32 6.03 1.11 43.18
CA THR A 32 5.28 0.40 42.14
C THR A 32 4.11 -0.35 42.78
N GLN A 33 2.95 0.32 42.92
CA GLN A 33 1.72 -0.39 43.26
C GLN A 33 1.36 -1.41 42.17
N PRO A 34 0.80 -2.58 42.54
CA PRO A 34 0.59 -3.66 41.59
C PRO A 34 -0.53 -3.30 40.59
N SER A 35 -0.15 -3.28 39.30
CA SER A 35 -1.08 -3.57 38.20
C SER A 35 -1.86 -4.87 38.47
N HIS A 36 -3.05 -5.02 37.88
CA HIS A 36 -3.93 -6.21 37.96
C HIS A 36 -3.33 -7.55 37.48
N ASN A 37 -2.02 -7.64 37.25
CA ASN A 37 -1.27 -8.86 36.91
C ASN A 37 -1.18 -9.90 38.07
N SER A 38 -1.70 -9.61 39.27
CA SER A 38 -1.43 -10.41 40.48
C SER A 38 -2.32 -11.64 40.72
N HIS A 39 -3.29 -11.92 39.84
CA HIS A 39 -4.20 -13.07 39.99
C HIS A 39 -4.20 -14.06 38.80
N ILE A 40 -3.33 -13.88 37.80
CA ILE A 40 -3.13 -14.89 36.75
C ILE A 40 -2.09 -15.90 37.25
N PRO A 41 -2.44 -17.19 37.45
CA PRO A 41 -1.43 -18.22 37.64
C PRO A 41 -0.66 -18.42 36.33
N LEU A 42 0.56 -17.86 36.28
CA LEU A 42 1.49 -18.07 35.16
C LEU A 42 1.95 -19.54 35.15
N SER A 43 1.21 -20.38 34.44
CA SER A 43 1.45 -21.82 34.32
C SER A 43 2.78 -22.14 33.64
N SER A 44 3.76 -22.59 34.45
CA SER A 44 4.92 -23.45 34.11
C SER A 44 5.88 -23.07 32.94
N ASP A 45 5.60 -22.00 32.19
CA ASP A 45 6.05 -21.82 30.80
C ASP A 45 7.56 -21.59 30.62
N GLY A 46 8.28 -21.25 31.70
CA GLY A 46 9.74 -21.22 31.71
C GLY A 46 10.38 -22.61 31.57
N GLY A 47 9.78 -23.64 32.17
CA GLY A 47 10.28 -25.02 32.13
C GLY A 47 10.04 -25.68 30.77
N ASN A 48 8.80 -25.57 30.28
CA ASN A 48 8.34 -26.18 29.02
C ASN A 48 9.19 -25.75 27.80
N THR A 49 9.54 -24.46 27.68
CA THR A 49 10.42 -23.98 26.59
C THR A 49 11.88 -24.45 26.74
N ARG A 50 12.37 -24.65 27.97
CA ARG A 50 13.73 -25.16 28.20
C ARG A 50 13.83 -26.64 27.83
N ALA A 51 12.84 -27.44 28.22
CA ALA A 51 12.74 -28.85 27.84
C ALA A 51 12.72 -29.04 26.31
N LEU A 52 11.87 -28.28 25.61
CA LEU A 52 11.76 -28.30 24.15
C LEU A 52 13.10 -27.98 23.45
N LYS A 53 13.85 -26.98 23.94
CA LYS A 53 15.18 -26.63 23.41
C LYS A 53 16.24 -27.71 23.67
N ILE A 54 16.18 -28.39 24.82
CA ILE A 54 17.11 -29.49 25.14
C ILE A 54 16.82 -30.71 24.24
N ALA A 55 15.55 -31.08 24.08
CA ALA A 55 15.14 -32.14 23.15
C ALA A 55 15.62 -31.86 21.72
N GLY A 56 15.37 -30.65 21.19
CA GLY A 56 15.82 -30.26 19.85
C GLY A 56 17.33 -30.30 19.66
N TRP A 57 18.12 -29.98 20.69
CA TRP A 57 19.57 -30.12 20.66
C TRP A 57 20.03 -31.59 20.69
N LEU A 58 19.39 -32.44 21.50
CA LEU A 58 19.69 -33.88 21.56
C LEU A 58 19.38 -34.55 20.22
N THR A 59 18.17 -34.38 19.70
CA THR A 59 17.74 -34.88 18.38
C THR A 59 18.60 -34.29 17.24
N GLY A 60 18.98 -33.01 17.32
CA GLY A 60 19.82 -32.36 16.32
C GLY A 60 21.28 -32.83 16.29
N ILE A 61 21.87 -33.13 17.45
CA ILE A 61 23.19 -33.79 17.53
C ILE A 61 23.07 -35.22 16.98
N TYR A 62 21.99 -35.93 17.33
CA TYR A 62 21.80 -37.32 16.93
C TYR A 62 21.63 -37.47 15.41
N PHE A 63 20.84 -36.60 14.78
CA PHE A 63 20.72 -36.49 13.32
C PHE A 63 22.08 -36.41 12.61
N VAL A 64 23.03 -35.62 13.14
CA VAL A 64 24.37 -35.49 12.54
C VAL A 64 25.19 -36.77 12.70
N ILE A 65 24.99 -37.53 13.78
CA ILE A 65 25.63 -38.83 14.00
C ILE A 65 25.07 -39.87 13.02
N GLU A 66 23.74 -39.97 12.89
CA GLU A 66 23.08 -40.88 11.93
C GLU A 66 23.52 -40.57 10.51
N LEU A 67 23.45 -39.31 10.08
CA LEU A 67 23.82 -38.89 8.73
C LEU A 67 25.31 -39.18 8.44
N GLY A 68 26.19 -38.91 9.43
CA GLY A 68 27.61 -39.21 9.33
C GLY A 68 27.91 -40.71 9.21
N VAL A 69 27.26 -41.55 10.02
CA VAL A 69 27.44 -43.01 9.95
C VAL A 69 26.77 -43.60 8.71
N GLY A 70 25.63 -43.06 8.26
CA GLY A 70 24.95 -43.44 7.03
C GLY A 70 25.83 -43.21 5.80
N PHE A 71 26.46 -42.03 5.68
CA PHE A 71 27.44 -41.77 4.61
C PHE A 71 28.72 -42.60 4.75
N TRP A 72 29.22 -42.83 5.97
CA TRP A 72 30.45 -43.62 6.19
C TRP A 72 30.27 -45.11 5.89
N THR A 73 29.08 -45.67 6.16
CA THR A 73 28.73 -47.08 5.91
C THR A 73 28.09 -47.32 4.55
N GLY A 74 27.65 -46.26 3.85
CA GLY A 74 26.81 -46.37 2.65
C GLY A 74 25.39 -46.86 2.92
N SER A 75 24.98 -46.99 4.19
CA SER A 75 23.71 -47.60 4.56
C SER A 75 22.52 -46.67 4.28
N ILE A 76 21.82 -46.95 3.18
CA ILE A 76 20.59 -46.25 2.77
C ILE A 76 19.53 -46.27 3.89
N SER A 77 19.44 -47.36 4.66
CA SER A 77 18.50 -47.46 5.80
C SER A 77 18.84 -46.49 6.92
N VAL A 78 20.13 -46.30 7.26
CA VAL A 78 20.57 -45.32 8.27
C VAL A 78 20.37 -43.88 7.76
N ILE A 79 20.58 -43.64 6.47
CA ILE A 79 20.27 -42.35 5.83
C ILE A 79 18.76 -42.07 5.87
N SER A 80 17.91 -43.09 5.69
CA SER A 80 16.45 -42.97 5.81
C SER A 80 16.01 -42.63 7.23
N ASP A 81 16.65 -43.22 8.25
CA ASP A 81 16.37 -42.92 9.66
C ASP A 81 16.73 -41.46 10.00
N ALA A 82 17.90 -41.00 9.52
CA ALA A 82 18.31 -39.61 9.64
C ALA A 82 17.29 -38.62 9.02
N PHE A 83 16.54 -38.99 7.97
CA PHE A 83 15.45 -38.15 7.45
C PHE A 83 14.22 -38.10 8.36
N HIS A 84 13.94 -39.15 9.15
CA HIS A 84 12.93 -39.10 10.21
C HIS A 84 13.40 -38.22 11.37
N THR A 85 14.64 -38.37 11.82
CA THR A 85 15.23 -37.53 12.87
C THR A 85 15.30 -36.06 12.45
N PHE A 86 15.61 -35.77 11.17
CA PHE A 86 15.52 -34.41 10.61
C PHE A 86 14.09 -33.84 10.68
N SER A 87 13.05 -34.64 10.43
CA SER A 87 11.66 -34.20 10.61
C SER A 87 11.38 -33.78 12.07
N ALA A 88 11.91 -34.52 13.05
CA ALA A 88 11.79 -34.16 14.46
C ALA A 88 12.58 -32.89 14.84
N VAL A 89 13.77 -32.67 14.28
CA VAL A 89 14.50 -31.39 14.42
C VAL A 89 13.65 -30.23 13.87
N GLY A 90 13.04 -30.41 12.69
CA GLY A 90 12.15 -29.42 12.07
C GLY A 90 10.91 -29.11 12.91
N GLY A 91 10.20 -30.13 13.39
CA GLY A 91 9.00 -29.97 14.20
C GLY A 91 9.26 -29.31 15.57
N VAL A 92 10.39 -29.65 16.21
CA VAL A 92 10.84 -28.97 17.43
C VAL A 92 11.25 -27.53 17.15
N LEU A 93 11.95 -27.24 16.05
CA LEU A 93 12.32 -25.88 15.66
C LEU A 93 11.10 -24.98 15.43
N ILE A 94 10.09 -25.46 14.69
CA ILE A 94 8.80 -24.78 14.49
C ILE A 94 8.17 -24.45 15.85
N ALA A 95 8.13 -25.42 16.77
CA ALA A 95 7.54 -25.20 18.08
C ALA A 95 8.32 -24.19 18.95
N VAL A 96 9.66 -24.18 18.89
CA VAL A 96 10.51 -23.19 19.57
C VAL A 96 10.28 -21.78 19.02
N VAL A 97 10.17 -21.63 17.69
CA VAL A 97 9.90 -20.33 17.04
C VAL A 97 8.50 -19.83 17.39
N ALA A 98 7.48 -20.70 17.30
CA ALA A 98 6.11 -20.37 17.69
C ALA A 98 6.02 -19.91 19.16
N GLY A 99 6.65 -20.64 20.09
CA GLY A 99 6.69 -20.28 21.51
C GLY A 99 7.48 -19.00 21.81
N TYR A 100 8.50 -18.67 21.01
CA TYR A 100 9.20 -17.38 21.12
C TYR A 100 8.31 -16.20 20.72
N TYR A 101 7.51 -16.33 19.65
CA TYR A 101 6.57 -15.28 19.25
C TYR A 101 5.39 -15.16 20.21
N ALA A 102 4.84 -16.28 20.69
CA ALA A 102 3.72 -16.31 21.63
C ALA A 102 3.98 -15.52 22.93
N LYS A 103 5.26 -15.45 23.35
CA LYS A 103 5.72 -14.74 24.55
C LYS A 103 5.88 -13.22 24.39
N ARG A 104 5.57 -12.66 23.22
CA ARG A 104 5.54 -11.21 23.04
C ARG A 104 4.29 -10.63 23.71
N THR A 105 4.52 -9.74 24.67
CA THR A 105 3.49 -9.07 25.47
C THR A 105 2.49 -8.31 24.61
N ALA A 106 1.29 -8.11 25.16
CA ALA A 106 0.30 -7.21 24.56
C ALA A 106 0.86 -5.80 24.38
N THR A 107 0.34 -5.10 23.37
CA THR A 107 0.57 -3.66 23.13
C THR A 107 -0.76 -3.01 22.74
N GLN A 108 -0.84 -1.67 22.74
CA GLN A 108 -2.05 -0.94 22.31
C GLN A 108 -2.55 -1.31 20.90
N PHE A 109 -1.70 -1.93 20.06
CA PHE A 109 -2.00 -2.33 18.68
C PHE A 109 -2.08 -3.87 18.52
N GLN A 110 -1.87 -4.61 19.60
CA GLN A 110 -1.92 -6.06 19.69
C GLN A 110 -2.43 -6.41 21.09
N THR A 111 -3.72 -6.22 21.33
CA THR A 111 -4.37 -6.31 22.66
C THR A 111 -4.16 -7.65 23.35
N TYR A 112 -4.03 -8.74 22.57
CA TYR A 112 -3.71 -10.10 23.04
C TYR A 112 -2.27 -10.56 22.68
N GLY A 113 -1.37 -9.64 22.32
CA GLY A 113 0.00 -9.94 21.91
C GLY A 113 0.06 -10.83 20.66
N LEU A 114 0.85 -11.90 20.70
CA LEU A 114 1.00 -12.88 19.62
C LEU A 114 0.67 -14.32 20.04
N MET A 115 -0.14 -14.53 21.08
CA MET A 115 -0.41 -15.87 21.65
C MET A 115 -0.90 -16.92 20.63
N ARG A 116 -1.61 -16.53 19.56
CA ARG A 116 -2.01 -17.44 18.46
C ARG A 116 -0.86 -18.08 17.68
N ALA A 117 0.38 -17.59 17.83
CA ALA A 117 1.56 -18.19 17.18
C ALA A 117 1.74 -19.67 17.55
N GLU A 118 1.34 -20.09 18.75
CA GLU A 118 1.40 -21.50 19.19
C GLU A 118 0.51 -22.40 18.33
N ILE A 119 -0.71 -21.96 18.04
CA ILE A 119 -1.69 -22.73 17.27
C ILE A 119 -1.28 -22.80 15.80
N ILE A 120 -0.65 -21.75 15.28
CA ILE A 120 -0.04 -21.75 13.94
C ILE A 120 1.14 -22.75 13.89
N GLY A 121 2.00 -22.78 14.92
CA GLY A 121 3.07 -23.78 15.06
C GLY A 121 2.53 -25.21 15.14
N ALA A 122 1.46 -25.42 15.92
CA ALA A 122 0.76 -26.70 16.02
C ALA A 122 0.17 -27.15 14.68
N LEU A 123 -0.45 -26.24 13.92
CA LEU A 123 -1.00 -26.55 12.59
C LEU A 123 0.11 -26.93 11.60
N LEU A 124 1.21 -26.17 11.57
CA LEU A 124 2.36 -26.47 10.71
C LEU A 124 2.97 -27.84 11.03
N ASN A 125 3.17 -28.15 12.31
CA ASN A 125 3.64 -29.45 12.76
C ASN A 125 2.64 -30.58 12.44
N GLY A 126 1.34 -30.36 12.63
CA GLY A 126 0.30 -31.32 12.28
C GLY A 126 0.26 -31.63 10.79
N VAL A 127 0.35 -30.62 9.92
CA VAL A 127 0.41 -30.79 8.46
C VAL A 127 1.72 -31.46 8.03
N PHE A 128 2.85 -31.16 8.67
CA PHE A 128 4.13 -31.82 8.40
C PHE A 128 4.09 -33.31 8.77
N LEU A 129 3.60 -33.65 9.97
CA LEU A 129 3.36 -35.05 10.38
C LEU A 129 2.42 -35.79 9.43
N PHE A 130 1.35 -35.13 8.96
CA PHE A 130 0.38 -35.71 8.03
C PHE A 130 1.03 -36.06 6.68
N GLY A 131 1.85 -35.15 6.15
CA GLY A 131 2.66 -35.41 4.95
C GLY A 131 3.67 -36.54 5.14
N MET A 132 4.36 -36.57 6.28
CA MET A 132 5.31 -37.64 6.62
C MET A 132 4.63 -39.00 6.82
N ALA A 133 3.42 -39.05 7.38
CA ALA A 133 2.63 -40.28 7.54
C ALA A 133 2.25 -40.88 6.18
N LEU A 134 1.78 -40.05 5.24
CA LEU A 134 1.50 -40.45 3.87
C LEU A 134 2.77 -40.92 3.13
N LEU A 135 3.90 -40.22 3.33
CA LEU A 135 5.19 -40.61 2.76
C LEU A 135 5.65 -42.00 3.27
N VAL A 136 5.57 -42.25 4.58
CA VAL A 136 5.91 -43.55 5.19
C VAL A 136 5.01 -44.67 4.65
N MET A 137 3.70 -44.42 4.52
CA MET A 137 2.77 -45.39 3.93
C MET A 137 3.10 -45.70 2.47
N TRP A 138 3.44 -44.68 1.68
CA TRP A 138 3.81 -44.82 0.27
C TRP A 138 5.14 -45.55 0.07
N MET A 139 6.18 -45.21 0.86
CA MET A 139 7.46 -45.92 0.84
C MET A 139 7.30 -47.40 1.24
N GLY A 140 6.48 -47.68 2.26
CA GLY A 140 6.15 -49.07 2.64
C GLY A 140 5.44 -49.84 1.53
N ALA A 141 4.48 -49.21 0.84
CA ALA A 141 3.80 -49.82 -0.30
C ALA A 141 4.75 -50.11 -1.47
N MET A 142 5.71 -49.23 -1.77
CA MET A 142 6.75 -49.48 -2.78
C MET A 142 7.73 -50.58 -2.36
N ARG A 143 8.13 -50.64 -1.08
CA ARG A 143 9.08 -51.64 -0.55
C ARG A 143 8.47 -53.05 -0.47
N LEU A 144 7.14 -53.19 -0.44
CA LEU A 144 6.46 -54.48 -0.68
C LEU A 144 6.59 -54.98 -2.12
N GLN A 145 6.68 -54.09 -3.11
CA GLN A 145 6.80 -54.46 -4.52
C GLN A 145 8.24 -54.78 -4.91
N ASN A 146 9.22 -54.15 -4.25
CA ASN A 146 10.65 -54.38 -4.47
C ASN A 146 11.37 -54.61 -3.13
N PRO A 147 11.48 -55.87 -2.67
CA PRO A 147 12.25 -56.21 -1.46
C PRO A 147 13.74 -55.92 -1.65
N ILE A 148 14.38 -55.35 -0.63
CA ILE A 148 15.82 -55.07 -0.60
C ILE A 148 16.40 -55.72 0.66
N GLU A 149 17.54 -56.41 0.53
CA GLU A 149 18.24 -57.00 1.67
C GLU A 149 18.82 -55.91 2.59
N LEU A 150 18.79 -56.14 3.90
CA LEU A 150 19.20 -55.18 4.92
C LEU A 150 20.51 -55.62 5.59
N GLU A 151 21.56 -54.80 5.53
CA GLU A 151 22.74 -54.98 6.38
C GLU A 151 22.41 -54.60 7.84
N THR A 152 22.09 -55.60 8.64
CA THR A 152 21.54 -55.43 10.00
C THR A 152 22.55 -54.88 11.03
N GLY A 153 23.86 -55.04 10.80
CA GLY A 153 24.90 -54.72 11.79
C GLY A 153 24.95 -53.25 12.21
N PRO A 154 25.32 -52.31 11.31
CA PRO A 154 25.36 -50.88 11.65
C PRO A 154 23.98 -50.30 12.01
N MET A 155 22.93 -50.83 11.35
CA MET A 155 21.53 -50.42 11.53
C MET A 155 21.04 -50.64 12.96
N LEU A 156 21.35 -51.79 13.58
CA LEU A 156 21.01 -52.07 14.98
C LEU A 156 21.75 -51.18 15.98
N LEU A 157 23.03 -50.86 15.73
CA LEU A 157 23.82 -50.01 16.62
C LEU A 157 23.33 -48.55 16.61
N ILE A 158 22.93 -48.04 15.44
CA ILE A 158 22.32 -46.73 15.30
C ILE A 158 20.95 -46.69 15.98
N ALA A 159 20.01 -47.56 15.61
CA ALA A 159 18.65 -47.53 16.18
C ALA A 159 18.60 -47.62 17.72
N PHE A 160 19.58 -48.29 18.36
CA PHE A 160 19.72 -48.29 19.82
C PHE A 160 20.13 -46.92 20.40
N GLY A 161 20.97 -46.17 19.70
CA GLY A 161 21.37 -44.80 20.08
C GLY A 161 20.25 -43.78 19.91
N GLY A 162 19.45 -43.93 18.85
CA GLY A 162 18.23 -43.13 18.63
C GLY A 162 17.25 -43.35 19.77
N LEU A 163 16.90 -44.61 20.03
CA LEU A 163 15.94 -45.03 21.05
C LEU A 163 16.27 -44.48 22.46
N VAL A 164 17.55 -44.40 22.83
CA VAL A 164 18.00 -43.76 24.09
C VAL A 164 17.79 -42.24 24.06
N THR A 165 18.20 -41.58 22.98
CA THR A 165 18.05 -40.12 22.79
C THR A 165 16.58 -39.70 22.82
N GLU A 166 15.71 -40.53 22.26
CA GLU A 166 14.28 -40.31 22.12
C GLU A 166 13.54 -40.53 23.44
N ILE A 167 13.89 -41.57 24.22
CA ILE A 167 13.35 -41.77 25.57
C ILE A 167 13.67 -40.56 26.46
N ILE A 168 14.88 -40.00 26.38
CA ILE A 168 15.26 -38.79 27.11
C ILE A 168 14.40 -37.59 26.64
N SER A 169 14.28 -37.40 25.33
CA SER A 169 13.55 -36.27 24.74
C SER A 169 12.04 -36.32 25.00
N MET A 170 11.42 -37.51 24.92
CA MET A 170 10.03 -37.73 25.31
C MET A 170 9.81 -37.47 26.80
N ARG A 171 10.72 -37.93 27.67
CA ARG A 171 10.62 -37.71 29.12
C ARG A 171 10.70 -36.22 29.49
N LEU A 172 11.50 -35.44 28.77
CA LEU A 172 11.59 -33.99 28.93
C LEU A 172 10.29 -33.28 28.52
N MET A 173 9.60 -33.73 27.47
CA MET A 173 8.41 -33.06 26.91
C MET A 173 7.06 -33.60 27.42
N TRP A 174 7.07 -34.65 28.23
CA TRP A 174 5.87 -35.41 28.67
C TRP A 174 4.78 -34.57 29.38
N GLN A 175 5.16 -33.51 30.09
CA GLN A 175 4.21 -32.60 30.75
C GLN A 175 3.66 -31.56 29.76
N GLY A 176 4.52 -30.73 29.16
CA GLY A 176 4.10 -29.64 28.28
C GLY A 176 3.29 -30.05 27.04
N GLN A 177 3.45 -31.27 26.53
CA GLN A 177 2.60 -31.80 25.44
C GLN A 177 1.12 -31.97 25.83
N LYS A 178 0.82 -32.13 27.13
CA LYS A 178 -0.56 -32.17 27.63
C LYS A 178 -1.17 -30.77 27.65
N GLU A 179 -0.42 -29.79 28.13
CA GLU A 179 -0.87 -28.41 28.34
C GLU A 179 -0.95 -27.60 27.04
N ASN A 180 -0.04 -27.85 26.08
CA ASN A 180 0.18 -26.97 24.93
C ASN A 180 0.17 -27.76 23.59
N LEU A 181 -0.75 -27.41 22.68
CA LEU A 181 -0.92 -28.09 21.39
C LEU A 181 0.32 -27.95 20.48
N ASN A 182 1.08 -26.85 20.59
CA ASN A 182 2.33 -26.63 19.87
C ASN A 182 3.42 -27.65 20.29
N MET A 183 3.55 -27.86 21.60
CA MET A 183 4.44 -28.89 22.15
C MET A 183 3.94 -30.30 21.82
N ARG A 184 2.63 -30.51 21.76
CA ARG A 184 2.03 -31.78 21.33
C ARG A 184 2.43 -32.12 19.89
N GLY A 185 2.41 -31.15 18.98
CA GLY A 185 2.92 -31.30 17.62
C GLY A 185 4.38 -31.77 17.59
N ALA A 186 5.28 -31.06 18.27
CA ALA A 186 6.69 -31.44 18.33
C ALA A 186 6.94 -32.80 19.03
N PHE A 187 6.15 -33.13 20.06
CA PHE A 187 6.23 -34.40 20.78
C PHE A 187 5.85 -35.60 19.89
N TRP A 188 4.87 -35.45 19.01
CA TRP A 188 4.50 -36.51 18.06
C TRP A 188 5.56 -36.79 16.99
N HIS A 189 6.40 -35.82 16.61
CA HIS A 189 7.57 -36.11 15.78
C HIS A 189 8.61 -36.98 16.52
N ILE A 190 8.82 -36.76 17.82
CA ILE A 190 9.76 -37.57 18.63
C ILE A 190 9.19 -38.98 18.88
N ILE A 191 7.86 -39.12 18.98
CA ILE A 191 7.21 -40.44 18.95
C ILE A 191 7.38 -41.11 17.58
N GLN A 192 7.32 -40.36 16.47
CA GLN A 192 7.54 -40.90 15.13
C GLN A 192 8.94 -41.52 14.99
N THR A 193 9.99 -40.85 15.45
CA THR A 193 11.35 -41.38 15.36
C THR A 193 11.54 -42.55 16.34
N PHE A 194 11.05 -42.45 17.59
CA PHE A 194 11.11 -43.54 18.57
C PHE A 194 10.50 -44.86 18.08
N VAL A 195 9.33 -44.80 17.44
CA VAL A 195 8.70 -45.99 16.88
C VAL A 195 9.36 -46.43 15.57
N GLY A 196 9.98 -45.51 14.81
CA GLY A 196 10.89 -45.83 13.70
C GLY A 196 12.07 -46.69 14.16
N SER A 197 12.86 -46.19 15.12
CA SER A 197 13.94 -46.92 15.80
C SER A 197 13.50 -48.31 16.28
N LEU A 198 12.31 -48.40 16.90
CA LEU A 198 11.76 -49.67 17.39
C LEU A 198 11.36 -50.63 16.27
N ILE A 199 10.71 -50.14 15.20
CA ILE A 199 10.35 -50.93 14.02
C ILE A 199 11.61 -51.45 13.31
N ILE A 200 12.65 -50.63 13.21
CA ILE A 200 13.96 -51.01 12.64
C ILE A 200 14.56 -52.18 13.43
N ILE A 201 14.60 -52.09 14.76
CA ILE A 201 15.13 -53.17 15.63
C ILE A 201 14.29 -54.44 15.51
N VAL A 202 12.96 -54.34 15.58
CA VAL A 202 12.05 -55.50 15.48
C VAL A 202 12.16 -56.16 14.10
N SER A 203 12.19 -55.37 13.02
CA SER A 203 12.28 -55.88 11.65
C SER A 203 13.62 -56.56 11.39
N ALA A 204 14.73 -55.97 11.83
CA ALA A 204 16.06 -56.58 11.70
C ALA A 204 16.14 -57.93 12.43
N LEU A 205 15.58 -58.03 13.64
CA LEU A 205 15.52 -59.29 14.40
C LEU A 205 14.62 -60.34 13.71
N VAL A 206 13.41 -59.95 13.29
CA VAL A 206 12.49 -60.87 12.60
C VAL A 206 13.09 -61.37 11.28
N ILE A 207 13.71 -60.50 10.50
CA ILE A 207 14.40 -60.87 9.25
C ILE A 207 15.57 -61.81 9.54
N GLN A 208 16.40 -61.52 10.56
CA GLN A 208 17.54 -62.36 10.94
C GLN A 208 17.14 -63.77 11.39
N PHE A 209 15.99 -63.94 12.06
CA PHE A 209 15.53 -65.25 12.55
C PHE A 209 14.53 -65.98 11.63
N THR A 210 13.90 -65.30 10.66
CA THR A 210 12.82 -65.89 9.83
C THR A 210 12.93 -65.65 8.33
N GLY A 211 13.80 -64.73 7.88
CA GLY A 211 13.89 -64.31 6.48
C GLY A 211 12.70 -63.50 5.95
N PHE A 212 11.74 -63.12 6.80
CA PHE A 212 10.50 -62.46 6.37
C PHE A 212 10.69 -60.96 6.07
N LEU A 213 11.30 -60.65 4.92
CA LEU A 213 11.62 -59.27 4.47
C LEU A 213 10.42 -58.30 4.45
N ALA A 214 9.20 -58.81 4.27
CA ALA A 214 7.99 -57.97 4.23
C ALA A 214 7.55 -57.42 5.60
N ILE A 215 8.17 -57.84 6.72
CA ILE A 215 7.82 -57.33 8.05
C ILE A 215 8.03 -55.81 8.17
N ASP A 216 9.10 -55.28 7.59
CA ASP A 216 9.51 -53.88 7.67
C ASP A 216 8.46 -52.93 7.05
N PRO A 217 8.07 -53.07 5.76
CA PRO A 217 7.02 -52.23 5.20
C PRO A 217 5.64 -52.46 5.84
N LEU A 218 5.32 -53.66 6.31
CA LEU A 218 4.04 -53.91 6.99
C LEU A 218 3.95 -53.16 8.33
N LEU A 219 5.00 -53.19 9.15
CA LEU A 219 5.08 -52.42 10.39
C LEU A 219 5.13 -50.91 10.11
N GLY A 220 5.91 -50.48 9.11
CA GLY A 220 6.00 -49.09 8.69
C GLY A 220 4.65 -48.50 8.24
N MET A 221 3.90 -49.20 7.39
CA MET A 221 2.56 -48.76 6.97
C MET A 221 1.55 -48.77 8.12
N ALA A 222 1.59 -49.80 8.99
CA ALA A 222 0.71 -49.87 10.15
C ALA A 222 0.95 -48.70 11.12
N PHE A 223 2.21 -48.27 11.30
CA PHE A 223 2.53 -47.09 12.08
C PHE A 223 2.20 -45.78 11.36
N GLY A 224 2.39 -45.71 10.03
CA GLY A 224 1.94 -44.58 9.21
C GLY A 224 0.45 -44.29 9.37
N LEU A 225 -0.40 -45.32 9.47
CA LEU A 225 -1.83 -45.17 9.78
C LEU A 225 -2.08 -44.57 11.18
N VAL A 226 -1.29 -44.94 12.20
CA VAL A 226 -1.39 -44.36 13.54
C VAL A 226 -0.98 -42.88 13.53
N LEU A 227 0.13 -42.55 12.84
CA LEU A 227 0.57 -41.16 12.66
C LEU A 227 -0.44 -40.32 11.86
N PHE A 228 -1.10 -40.90 10.84
CA PHE A 228 -2.15 -40.23 10.08
C PHE A 228 -3.31 -39.79 11.00
N TRP A 229 -3.80 -40.68 11.86
CA TRP A 229 -4.86 -40.34 12.82
C TRP A 229 -4.40 -39.35 13.91
N ALA A 230 -3.17 -39.48 14.41
CA ALA A 230 -2.61 -38.56 15.40
C ALA A 230 -2.42 -37.14 14.83
N SER A 231 -1.84 -37.03 13.64
CA SER A 231 -1.62 -35.76 12.93
C SER A 231 -2.93 -35.11 12.50
N TRP A 232 -3.89 -35.86 11.97
CA TRP A 232 -5.23 -35.38 11.64
C TRP A 232 -5.93 -34.77 12.87
N LYS A 233 -5.78 -35.38 14.05
CA LYS A 233 -6.31 -34.80 15.30
C LYS A 233 -5.65 -33.46 15.62
N ILE A 234 -4.33 -33.33 15.52
CA ILE A 234 -3.61 -32.07 15.79
C ILE A 234 -4.03 -30.98 14.80
N VAL A 235 -4.15 -31.31 13.51
CA VAL A 235 -4.64 -30.39 12.47
C VAL A 235 -6.08 -29.96 12.76
N LYS A 236 -6.98 -30.89 13.11
CA LYS A 236 -8.36 -30.58 13.50
C LYS A 236 -8.41 -29.67 14.72
N ASP A 237 -7.72 -30.03 15.81
CA ASP A 237 -7.68 -29.27 17.06
C ASP A 237 -7.14 -27.84 16.83
N ALA A 238 -6.13 -27.67 15.97
CA ALA A 238 -5.56 -26.36 15.64
C ALA A 238 -6.48 -25.52 14.73
N LEU A 239 -7.09 -26.12 13.70
CA LEU A 239 -8.08 -25.45 12.85
C LEU A 239 -9.32 -25.05 13.63
N HIS A 240 -9.76 -25.86 14.59
CA HIS A 240 -10.91 -25.56 15.45
C HIS A 240 -10.72 -24.25 16.22
N ILE A 241 -9.52 -24.03 16.77
CA ILE A 241 -9.15 -22.80 17.49
C ILE A 241 -8.93 -21.61 16.53
N LEU A 242 -8.32 -21.84 15.36
CA LEU A 242 -8.08 -20.78 14.36
C LEU A 242 -9.35 -20.28 13.66
N LEU A 243 -10.37 -21.12 13.56
CA LEU A 243 -11.72 -20.78 13.07
C LEU A 243 -12.64 -20.27 14.19
N GLU A 244 -12.09 -19.98 15.38
CA GLU A 244 -12.80 -19.36 16.51
C GLU A 244 -14.05 -20.13 16.98
N ASN A 245 -14.02 -21.46 16.84
CA ASN A 245 -15.11 -22.31 17.32
C ASN A 245 -15.17 -22.34 18.86
N ILE A 246 -16.35 -22.68 19.36
CA ILE A 246 -16.66 -22.92 20.77
C ILE A 246 -15.60 -23.85 21.39
N PRO A 247 -14.97 -23.52 22.53
CA PRO A 247 -14.01 -24.40 23.17
C PRO A 247 -14.62 -25.77 23.49
N VAL A 248 -13.91 -26.86 23.16
CA VAL A 248 -14.44 -28.23 23.26
C VAL A 248 -14.88 -28.60 24.68
N ASP A 249 -14.25 -28.00 25.68
CA ASP A 249 -14.48 -28.23 27.11
C ASP A 249 -15.47 -27.23 27.74
N LEU A 250 -16.19 -26.41 26.94
CA LEU A 250 -17.07 -25.34 27.42
C LEU A 250 -18.51 -25.45 26.88
N ASP A 251 -19.48 -25.74 27.76
CA ASP A 251 -20.90 -25.69 27.42
C ASP A 251 -21.45 -24.26 27.52
N ILE A 252 -21.71 -23.64 26.36
CA ILE A 252 -22.35 -22.33 26.23
C ILE A 252 -23.73 -22.27 26.89
N ASN A 253 -24.48 -23.38 26.93
CA ASN A 253 -25.80 -23.42 27.56
C ASN A 253 -25.70 -23.35 29.09
N ALA A 254 -24.70 -24.02 29.67
CA ALA A 254 -24.37 -23.90 31.09
C ALA A 254 -23.93 -22.47 31.45
N VAL A 255 -23.08 -21.83 30.63
CA VAL A 255 -22.68 -20.42 30.81
C VAL A 255 -23.89 -19.49 30.77
N LYS A 256 -24.76 -19.61 29.76
CA LYS A 256 -26.01 -18.84 29.64
C LYS A 256 -26.89 -19.02 30.88
N ALA A 257 -27.18 -20.27 31.24
CA ALA A 257 -28.03 -20.61 32.37
C ALA A 257 -27.41 -20.34 33.75
N ALA A 258 -26.13 -19.97 33.83
CA ALA A 258 -25.49 -19.46 35.05
C ALA A 258 -25.60 -17.91 35.12
N ILE A 259 -25.35 -17.21 34.00
CA ILE A 259 -25.49 -15.74 33.90
C ILE A 259 -26.95 -15.31 34.12
N GLU A 260 -27.92 -16.01 33.53
CA GLU A 260 -29.36 -15.71 33.66
C GLU A 260 -29.94 -15.97 35.06
N LYS A 261 -29.16 -16.53 36.00
CA LYS A 261 -29.54 -16.64 37.42
C LYS A 261 -29.11 -15.44 38.26
N ILE A 262 -28.32 -14.51 37.71
CA ILE A 262 -27.85 -13.32 38.44
C ILE A 262 -29.01 -12.32 38.56
N SER A 263 -29.39 -12.03 39.81
CA SER A 263 -30.49 -11.08 40.11
C SER A 263 -30.24 -9.73 39.44
N GLY A 264 -31.19 -9.29 38.59
CA GLY A 264 -31.10 -8.07 37.78
C GLY A 264 -30.87 -8.30 36.28
N VAL A 265 -30.49 -9.53 35.87
CA VAL A 265 -30.48 -9.96 34.46
C VAL A 265 -31.91 -10.30 34.01
N GLU A 266 -32.31 -9.78 32.86
CA GLU A 266 -33.61 -10.11 32.22
C GLU A 266 -33.44 -11.20 31.14
N ASN A 267 -32.41 -11.07 30.30
CA ASN A 267 -32.08 -12.00 29.22
C ASN A 267 -30.63 -11.78 28.78
N MET A 268 -29.94 -12.81 28.27
CA MET A 268 -28.65 -12.66 27.62
C MET A 268 -28.65 -13.23 26.20
N HIS A 269 -28.20 -12.42 25.25
CA HIS A 269 -28.11 -12.71 23.82
C HIS A 269 -26.72 -12.36 23.27
N HIS A 270 -26.46 -12.63 21.99
CA HIS A 270 -25.14 -12.48 21.36
C HIS A 270 -23.98 -13.08 22.20
N LEU A 271 -24.20 -14.24 22.83
CA LEU A 271 -23.16 -14.98 23.55
C LEU A 271 -22.27 -15.72 22.54
N HIS A 272 -21.03 -15.26 22.43
CA HIS A 272 -19.98 -15.86 21.62
C HIS A 272 -18.83 -16.30 22.53
N ALA A 273 -18.37 -17.54 22.39
CA ALA A 273 -17.22 -18.07 23.14
C ALA A 273 -16.24 -18.75 22.19
N TRP A 274 -14.95 -18.48 22.34
CA TRP A 274 -13.90 -19.03 21.48
C TRP A 274 -12.58 -19.21 22.24
N ALA A 275 -11.67 -20.02 21.69
CA ALA A 275 -10.32 -20.18 22.22
C ALA A 275 -9.33 -19.20 21.55
N LEU A 276 -8.43 -18.62 22.34
CA LEU A 276 -7.33 -17.78 21.86
C LEU A 276 -6.04 -18.60 21.61
N THR A 277 -5.74 -19.53 22.52
CA THR A 277 -4.73 -20.59 22.42
C THR A 277 -5.14 -21.73 23.37
N SER A 278 -4.36 -22.80 23.48
CA SER A 278 -4.62 -23.90 24.40
C SER A 278 -4.82 -23.40 25.84
N GLY A 279 -5.98 -23.71 26.43
CA GLY A 279 -6.31 -23.31 27.81
C GLY A 279 -6.59 -21.82 28.02
N LYS A 280 -6.83 -21.02 26.97
CA LYS A 280 -7.22 -19.60 27.09
C LYS A 280 -8.50 -19.31 26.31
N ASN A 281 -9.63 -19.44 27.01
CA ASN A 281 -10.96 -19.16 26.47
C ASN A 281 -11.32 -17.67 26.63
N ILE A 282 -12.14 -17.15 25.72
CA ILE A 282 -12.70 -15.80 25.74
C ILE A 282 -14.22 -15.90 25.55
N VAL A 283 -14.98 -15.03 26.24
CA VAL A 283 -16.45 -14.89 26.12
C VAL A 283 -16.84 -13.44 25.82
N SER A 284 -17.70 -13.21 24.83
CA SER A 284 -18.39 -11.93 24.62
C SER A 284 -19.90 -12.14 24.74
N ALA A 285 -20.63 -11.25 25.41
CA ALA A 285 -22.08 -11.41 25.59
C ALA A 285 -22.81 -10.06 25.75
N HIS A 286 -24.05 -9.99 25.30
CA HIS A 286 -24.96 -8.86 25.50
C HIS A 286 -26.02 -9.24 26.54
N VAL A 287 -26.04 -8.53 27.67
CA VAL A 287 -26.86 -8.83 28.85
C VAL A 287 -27.86 -7.69 29.05
N LYS A 288 -29.14 -7.99 28.85
CA LYS A 288 -30.22 -7.05 29.17
C LYS A 288 -30.48 -7.05 30.67
N ILE A 289 -30.58 -5.87 31.28
CA ILE A 289 -30.88 -5.70 32.71
C ILE A 289 -32.11 -4.83 32.93
N THR A 290 -32.78 -5.02 34.07
CA THR A 290 -34.07 -4.37 34.35
C THR A 290 -33.96 -2.95 34.93
N ASN A 291 -32.81 -2.59 35.53
CA ASN A 291 -32.52 -1.25 36.04
C ASN A 291 -31.05 -0.89 35.76
N VAL A 292 -30.79 0.30 35.23
CA VAL A 292 -29.44 0.80 34.90
C VAL A 292 -28.55 0.91 36.15
N GLU A 293 -29.14 1.19 37.32
CA GLU A 293 -28.40 1.30 38.60
C GLU A 293 -27.71 -0.02 39.00
N ASP A 294 -28.26 -1.16 38.60
CA ASP A 294 -27.70 -2.49 38.88
C ASP A 294 -26.55 -2.90 37.95
N SER A 295 -26.31 -2.15 36.87
CA SER A 295 -25.33 -2.47 35.81
C SER A 295 -23.95 -2.88 36.34
N THR A 296 -23.35 -2.06 37.19
CA THR A 296 -22.00 -2.30 37.73
C THR A 296 -21.97 -3.51 38.67
N ARG A 297 -23.05 -3.76 39.42
CA ARG A 297 -23.19 -4.93 40.30
C ARG A 297 -23.29 -6.21 39.47
N VAL A 298 -24.20 -6.24 38.51
CA VAL A 298 -24.47 -7.39 37.64
C VAL A 298 -23.23 -7.73 36.80
N GLN A 299 -22.62 -6.73 36.15
CA GLN A 299 -21.42 -6.96 35.33
C GLN A 299 -20.25 -7.52 36.17
N LYS A 300 -20.04 -7.03 37.41
CA LYS A 300 -19.04 -7.59 38.32
C LYS A 300 -19.34 -9.06 38.66
N GLN A 301 -20.57 -9.38 39.03
CA GLN A 301 -20.95 -10.76 39.38
C GLN A 301 -20.79 -11.73 38.19
N ILE A 302 -20.96 -11.27 36.96
CA ILE A 302 -20.69 -12.06 35.74
C ILE A 302 -19.19 -12.32 35.58
N TYR A 303 -18.31 -11.34 35.83
CA TYR A 303 -16.85 -11.56 35.77
C TYR A 303 -16.37 -12.54 36.86
N GLU A 304 -16.89 -12.44 38.09
CA GLU A 304 -16.56 -13.37 39.17
C GLU A 304 -17.05 -14.80 38.85
N LEU A 305 -18.31 -14.96 38.41
CA LEU A 305 -18.88 -16.25 37.96
C LEU A 305 -18.05 -16.90 36.83
N LEU A 306 -17.71 -16.15 35.79
CA LEU A 306 -16.95 -16.65 34.64
C LEU A 306 -15.53 -17.09 35.03
N ALA A 307 -14.89 -16.41 35.98
CA ALA A 307 -13.57 -16.76 36.47
C ALA A 307 -13.59 -18.02 37.36
N ASP A 308 -14.54 -18.12 38.30
CA ASP A 308 -14.55 -19.15 39.34
C ASP A 308 -15.23 -20.46 38.92
N GLU A 309 -16.35 -20.41 38.18
CA GLU A 309 -17.05 -21.63 37.72
C GLU A 309 -16.54 -22.16 36.36
N PHE A 310 -16.05 -21.27 35.48
CA PHE A 310 -15.70 -21.63 34.09
C PHE A 310 -14.22 -21.38 33.71
N GLY A 311 -13.41 -20.75 34.57
CA GLY A 311 -11.99 -20.47 34.31
C GLY A 311 -11.75 -19.42 33.21
N ILE A 312 -12.72 -18.56 32.93
CA ILE A 312 -12.70 -17.59 31.83
C ILE A 312 -12.31 -16.21 32.34
N TYR A 313 -10.99 -15.97 32.37
CA TYR A 313 -10.38 -14.71 32.82
C TYR A 313 -10.41 -13.58 31.78
N PHE A 314 -10.95 -13.82 30.58
CA PHE A 314 -11.09 -12.85 29.51
C PHE A 314 -12.54 -12.84 29.02
N SER A 315 -13.27 -11.77 29.30
CA SER A 315 -14.60 -11.59 28.74
C SER A 315 -14.96 -10.13 28.48
N THR A 316 -16.01 -9.92 27.69
CA THR A 316 -16.52 -8.59 27.33
C THR A 316 -18.05 -8.64 27.43
N ILE A 317 -18.57 -7.96 28.44
CA ILE A 317 -20.00 -8.01 28.79
C ILE A 317 -20.63 -6.65 28.51
N GLN A 318 -21.36 -6.55 27.41
CA GLN A 318 -22.17 -5.38 27.05
C GLN A 318 -23.49 -5.42 27.83
N ILE A 319 -23.88 -4.28 28.39
CA ILE A 319 -25.11 -4.12 29.17
C ILE A 319 -26.11 -3.29 28.35
N GLU A 320 -27.35 -3.75 28.22
CA GLU A 320 -28.34 -3.16 27.30
C GLU A 320 -29.74 -2.99 27.90
N THR A 321 -30.53 -2.10 27.29
CA THR A 321 -31.89 -1.75 27.73
C THR A 321 -32.94 -1.82 26.61
N GLU A 322 -32.67 -1.30 25.40
CA GLU A 322 -33.61 -1.26 24.25
C GLU A 322 -32.88 -1.31 22.89
N CYS A 323 -33.61 -1.55 21.78
CA CYS A 323 -33.04 -1.81 20.44
C CYS A 323 -33.89 -1.22 19.29
N LEU A 324 -33.34 -1.11 18.07
CA LEU A 324 -33.93 -0.45 16.89
C LEU A 324 -34.07 -1.41 15.68
N GLU A 325 -35.05 -1.16 14.79
CA GLU A 325 -35.29 -1.91 13.53
C GLU A 325 -35.18 -1.01 12.28
N GLU A 326 -34.81 -1.60 11.12
CA GLU A 326 -34.63 -0.91 9.83
C GLU A 326 -35.76 -1.18 8.81
N LYS A 327 -36.09 -0.23 7.91
CA LYS A 327 -36.64 -0.54 6.57
C LYS A 327 -36.74 0.61 5.53
N ALA A 328 -36.64 0.17 4.26
CA ALA A 328 -37.23 0.70 3.00
C ALA A 328 -36.56 1.88 2.24
N LEU A 329 -36.34 1.68 0.92
CA LEU A 329 -36.85 2.55 -0.18
C LEU A 329 -36.47 2.05 -1.61
N GLU A 330 -37.38 2.29 -2.57
CA GLU A 330 -37.47 1.82 -3.98
C GLU A 330 -38.35 2.86 -4.76
N GLU A 331 -38.30 3.19 -6.07
CA GLU A 331 -37.45 2.93 -7.27
C GLU A 331 -37.82 4.01 -8.36
N ILE A 332 -37.75 3.71 -9.69
CA ILE A 332 -38.43 4.37 -10.87
C ILE A 332 -37.64 5.41 -11.76
N ASP A 333 -37.75 5.21 -13.10
CA ASP A 333 -37.13 5.92 -14.26
C ASP A 333 -37.98 7.06 -14.94
N PHE A 334 -37.45 7.79 -15.95
CA PHE A 334 -37.96 7.80 -17.37
C PHE A 334 -37.16 8.62 -18.45
N ILE A 335 -37.56 8.45 -19.74
CA ILE A 335 -36.84 8.63 -21.05
C ILE A 335 -36.87 10.05 -21.71
N LYS A 336 -35.90 10.36 -22.61
CA LYS A 336 -35.96 11.44 -23.67
C LYS A 336 -35.27 11.07 -25.01
N THR A 337 -35.53 11.81 -26.11
CA THR A 337 -34.91 11.66 -27.47
C THR A 337 -34.87 12.97 -28.31
N GLY A 338 -33.97 13.09 -29.32
CA GLY A 338 -34.01 14.13 -30.39
C GLY A 338 -32.65 14.60 -30.97
N LYS A 339 -32.55 14.95 -32.28
CA LYS A 339 -31.31 15.43 -32.98
C LYS A 339 -31.59 16.48 -34.09
N SER A 340 -30.59 17.32 -34.46
CA SER A 340 -30.46 17.95 -35.80
C SER A 340 -29.00 18.30 -36.17
N THR A 341 -28.70 18.98 -37.30
CA THR A 341 -27.33 19.09 -37.90
C THR A 341 -27.09 20.40 -38.70
N ILE A 342 -25.82 20.73 -39.01
CA ILE A 342 -25.29 22.05 -39.47
C ILE A 342 -24.69 22.00 -40.91
N ILE A 343 -24.45 23.16 -41.55
CA ILE A 343 -23.82 23.35 -42.89
C ILE A 343 -22.59 24.30 -42.80
N ARG A 344 -21.61 24.21 -43.73
CA ARG A 344 -20.33 24.97 -43.80
C ARG A 344 -20.28 26.05 -44.90
N VAL A 345 -19.28 26.97 -44.83
CA VAL A 345 -18.28 27.30 -45.90
C VAL A 345 -17.24 28.33 -45.37
N MET A 346 -16.13 28.53 -46.09
CA MET A 346 -14.87 29.25 -45.74
C MET A 346 -14.00 28.55 -44.67
N LYS A 347 -12.67 28.73 -44.78
CA LYS A 347 -11.66 28.03 -43.97
C LYS A 347 -10.65 29.00 -43.37
N LYS A 348 -10.99 29.48 -42.18
CA LYS A 348 -10.07 30.02 -41.18
C LYS A 348 -9.29 28.85 -40.57
N LYS A 349 -7.95 28.92 -40.52
CA LYS A 349 -7.09 27.92 -39.85
C LYS A 349 -6.20 28.59 -38.82
N THR A 350 -6.07 27.95 -37.67
CA THR A 350 -5.27 28.38 -36.53
C THR A 350 -4.06 27.46 -36.35
N TYR A 351 -2.93 28.07 -35.99
CA TYR A 351 -1.64 27.43 -35.82
C TYR A 351 -1.00 27.93 -34.50
N LYS A 352 -0.33 27.04 -33.77
CA LYS A 352 0.54 27.45 -32.66
C LYS A 352 1.96 27.72 -33.17
N ILE A 353 2.61 28.78 -32.71
CA ILE A 353 3.98 29.15 -33.13
C ILE A 353 4.98 28.90 -32.00
N LEU A 354 5.88 27.92 -32.20
CA LEU A 354 6.96 27.64 -31.26
C LEU A 354 8.15 28.60 -31.43
N GLY A 355 8.73 29.01 -30.30
CA GLY A 355 9.92 29.89 -30.24
C GLY A 355 9.64 31.39 -30.23
N MET A 356 8.39 31.80 -30.06
CA MET A 356 8.00 33.22 -30.04
C MET A 356 7.98 33.79 -28.61
N HIS A 357 8.76 34.83 -28.36
CA HIS A 357 8.94 35.37 -26.99
C HIS A 357 8.73 36.89 -26.85
N CYS A 358 8.42 37.63 -27.92
CA CYS A 358 8.09 39.06 -27.82
C CYS A 358 7.27 39.59 -29.01
N ALA A 359 6.75 40.81 -28.87
CA ALA A 359 5.90 41.47 -29.86
C ALA A 359 6.56 41.71 -31.24
N SER A 360 7.89 41.89 -31.32
CA SER A 360 8.56 42.06 -32.62
C SER A 360 8.63 40.76 -33.41
N CYS A 361 8.72 39.61 -32.74
CA CYS A 361 8.61 38.28 -33.36
C CYS A 361 7.21 38.07 -33.96
N ALA A 362 6.15 38.47 -33.23
CA ALA A 362 4.78 38.43 -33.71
C ALA A 362 4.59 39.30 -34.96
N GLN A 363 4.95 40.59 -34.89
CA GLN A 363 4.83 41.51 -36.04
C GLN A 363 5.62 41.03 -37.27
N THR A 364 6.80 40.44 -37.07
CA THR A 364 7.62 39.89 -38.18
C THR A 364 6.92 38.69 -38.82
N THR A 365 6.30 37.83 -38.03
CA THR A 365 5.60 36.63 -38.51
C THR A 365 4.27 36.98 -39.17
N GLU A 366 3.46 37.86 -38.56
CA GLU A 366 2.21 38.38 -39.12
C GLU A 366 2.43 39.06 -40.49
N LYS A 367 3.50 39.87 -40.60
CA LYS A 367 3.88 40.50 -41.86
C LYS A 367 4.39 39.51 -42.92
N THR A 368 4.97 38.40 -42.50
CA THR A 368 5.39 37.32 -43.41
C THR A 368 4.18 36.56 -43.95
N LEU A 369 3.21 36.26 -43.09
CA LEU A 369 1.96 35.57 -43.44
C LEU A 369 1.07 36.40 -44.37
N ARG A 370 0.92 37.71 -44.11
CA ARG A 370 0.23 38.65 -45.02
C ARG A 370 1.00 38.90 -46.34
N GLY A 371 2.21 38.37 -46.48
CA GLY A 371 3.00 38.40 -47.70
C GLY A 371 2.81 37.18 -48.62
N ILE A 372 1.87 36.28 -48.28
CA ILE A 372 1.57 35.05 -49.04
C ILE A 372 0.34 35.29 -49.93
N GLU A 373 0.47 34.99 -51.22
CA GLU A 373 -0.59 35.18 -52.21
C GLU A 373 -1.76 34.21 -51.94
N GLY A 374 -2.96 34.74 -51.71
CA GLY A 374 -4.14 33.94 -51.32
C GLY A 374 -4.49 33.95 -49.83
N VAL A 375 -3.65 34.55 -48.96
CA VAL A 375 -4.03 34.87 -47.57
C VAL A 375 -4.82 36.18 -47.56
N SER A 376 -6.05 36.16 -47.05
CA SER A 376 -6.90 37.35 -46.92
C SER A 376 -6.66 38.09 -45.60
N GLU A 377 -6.50 37.33 -44.51
CA GLU A 377 -6.25 37.86 -43.17
C GLU A 377 -5.25 36.96 -42.45
N ALA A 378 -4.35 37.56 -41.69
CA ALA A 378 -3.50 36.85 -40.74
C ALA A 378 -3.32 37.70 -39.49
N TYR A 379 -3.28 37.08 -38.31
CA TYR A 379 -3.12 37.72 -37.00
C TYR A 379 -2.22 36.86 -36.11
N VAL A 380 -1.27 37.46 -35.40
CA VAL A 380 -0.33 36.73 -34.53
C VAL A 380 -0.28 37.33 -33.14
N ASN A 381 -0.54 36.51 -32.12
CA ASN A 381 -0.53 36.91 -30.72
C ASN A 381 0.58 36.16 -29.96
N TYR A 382 1.65 36.87 -29.61
CA TYR A 382 2.76 36.31 -28.83
C TYR A 382 2.35 35.84 -27.43
N ALA A 383 1.32 36.45 -26.82
CA ALA A 383 0.88 36.12 -25.47
C ALA A 383 0.11 34.79 -25.38
N THR A 384 -0.39 34.27 -26.51
CA THR A 384 -1.03 32.96 -26.61
C THR A 384 -0.23 31.98 -27.46
N GLU A 385 1.00 32.36 -27.87
CA GLU A 385 1.81 31.66 -28.88
C GLU A 385 1.00 31.31 -30.17
N GLY A 386 -0.01 32.11 -30.50
CA GLY A 386 -1.09 31.70 -31.40
C GLY A 386 -1.16 32.54 -32.68
N CYS A 387 -1.54 31.90 -33.77
CA CYS A 387 -1.68 32.52 -35.08
C CYS A 387 -2.97 32.08 -35.77
N GLU A 388 -3.68 33.02 -36.36
CA GLU A 388 -4.87 32.79 -37.16
C GLU A 388 -4.60 33.23 -38.60
N VAL A 389 -4.98 32.39 -39.57
CA VAL A 389 -4.84 32.68 -41.01
C VAL A 389 -6.13 32.30 -41.74
N CYS A 390 -6.73 33.28 -42.40
CA CYS A 390 -7.82 33.09 -43.36
C CYS A 390 -7.23 33.12 -44.77
N PHE A 391 -7.40 32.05 -45.54
CA PHE A 391 -6.83 31.91 -46.89
C PHE A 391 -7.74 31.10 -47.82
N ASP A 392 -7.51 31.27 -49.12
CA ASP A 392 -8.23 30.52 -50.17
C ASP A 392 -7.43 29.25 -50.54
N GLU A 393 -8.02 28.07 -50.28
CA GLU A 393 -7.42 26.76 -50.63
C GLU A 393 -7.24 26.54 -52.15
N SER A 394 -7.82 27.39 -53.00
CA SER A 394 -7.59 27.39 -54.44
C SER A 394 -6.38 28.23 -54.88
N VAL A 395 -5.79 29.01 -53.97
CA VAL A 395 -4.68 29.94 -54.27
C VAL A 395 -3.41 29.62 -53.46
N THR A 396 -3.52 29.22 -52.19
CA THR A 396 -2.38 28.89 -51.32
C THR A 396 -2.65 27.63 -50.49
N SER A 397 -1.60 26.86 -50.19
CA SER A 397 -1.69 25.63 -49.38
C SER A 397 -1.18 25.80 -47.94
N PRO A 398 -1.70 25.06 -46.94
CA PRO A 398 -1.21 25.10 -45.55
C PRO A 398 0.31 24.86 -45.44
N LYS A 399 0.83 23.91 -46.22
CA LYS A 399 2.25 23.54 -46.23
C LYS A 399 3.16 24.66 -46.75
N GLU A 400 2.65 25.47 -47.67
CA GLU A 400 3.37 26.65 -48.18
C GLU A 400 3.40 27.79 -47.14
N ILE A 401 2.35 27.90 -46.31
CA ILE A 401 2.31 28.79 -45.14
C ILE A 401 3.32 28.33 -44.07
N GLU A 402 3.37 27.02 -43.76
CA GLU A 402 4.35 26.41 -42.85
C GLU A 402 5.80 26.67 -43.31
N GLU A 403 6.13 26.34 -44.56
CA GLU A 403 7.46 26.54 -45.13
C GLU A 403 7.88 28.03 -45.12
N ARG A 404 6.93 28.96 -45.31
CA ARG A 404 7.20 30.41 -45.25
C ARG A 404 7.56 30.91 -43.85
N VAL A 405 6.96 30.35 -42.80
CA VAL A 405 7.26 30.72 -41.41
C VAL A 405 8.50 29.98 -40.89
N ALA A 406 8.75 28.74 -41.33
CA ALA A 406 10.00 28.04 -41.03
C ALA A 406 11.24 28.86 -41.46
N HIS A 407 11.14 29.59 -42.58
CA HIS A 407 12.19 30.50 -43.05
C HIS A 407 12.45 31.74 -42.18
N THR A 408 11.55 32.12 -41.25
CA THR A 408 11.81 33.19 -40.27
C THR A 408 12.36 32.68 -38.93
N GLY A 409 12.54 31.36 -38.79
CA GLY A 409 13.12 30.72 -37.60
C GLY A 409 12.09 30.23 -36.57
N TYR A 410 10.79 30.22 -36.92
CA TYR A 410 9.71 29.75 -36.06
C TYR A 410 8.98 28.55 -36.68
N THR A 411 8.44 27.67 -35.84
CA THR A 411 7.71 26.47 -36.31
C THR A 411 6.22 26.65 -36.08
N LEU A 412 5.43 26.59 -37.16
CA LEU A 412 3.98 26.39 -37.03
C LEU A 412 3.69 24.94 -36.63
N MET A 413 2.83 24.74 -35.64
CA MET A 413 2.15 23.49 -35.36
C MET A 413 0.66 23.65 -35.65
N ASP A 414 0.14 22.74 -36.46
CA ASP A 414 -1.28 22.61 -36.77
C ASP A 414 -2.12 22.27 -35.53
N GLU A 415 -3.24 22.97 -35.36
CA GLU A 415 -4.33 22.54 -34.45
C GLU A 415 -5.07 21.28 -34.97
N ASP A 416 -4.76 20.79 -36.17
CA ASP A 416 -5.33 19.57 -36.74
C ASP A 416 -4.97 18.28 -35.96
N TYR A 417 -4.14 18.36 -34.91
CA TYR A 417 -3.94 17.26 -33.94
C TYR A 417 -4.82 17.47 -32.70
N LEU A 418 -5.85 16.65 -32.55
CA LEU A 418 -6.69 16.60 -31.34
C LEU A 418 -6.10 15.61 -30.33
N ASP A 419 -6.06 15.97 -29.06
CA ASP A 419 -5.80 15.02 -27.99
C ASP A 419 -7.04 14.15 -27.73
N ALA A 420 -6.82 12.85 -27.55
CA ALA A 420 -7.84 11.88 -27.20
C ALA A 420 -7.32 10.92 -26.10
N GLU A 421 -8.27 10.41 -25.30
CA GLU A 421 -8.03 9.34 -24.34
C GLU A 421 -8.93 8.14 -24.66
N PHE A 422 -8.32 6.97 -24.85
CA PHE A 422 -9.01 5.70 -24.79
C PHE A 422 -8.86 5.09 -23.40
N LYS A 423 -9.98 4.68 -22.79
CA LYS A 423 -9.97 3.72 -21.69
C LYS A 423 -9.80 2.32 -22.27
N VAL A 424 -8.77 1.58 -21.85
CA VAL A 424 -8.34 0.32 -22.49
C VAL A 424 -8.49 -0.86 -21.52
N ILE A 425 -9.56 -1.63 -21.69
CA ILE A 425 -9.91 -2.79 -20.86
C ILE A 425 -8.98 -3.98 -21.14
N GLY A 426 -8.62 -4.72 -20.09
CA GLY A 426 -7.68 -5.84 -20.14
C GLY A 426 -6.19 -5.42 -20.13
N MET A 427 -5.88 -4.12 -20.13
CA MET A 427 -4.52 -3.60 -20.03
C MET A 427 -4.01 -3.66 -18.58
N GLY A 428 -3.85 -4.88 -18.04
CA GLY A 428 -3.52 -5.13 -16.63
C GLY A 428 -2.03 -5.24 -16.26
N SER A 429 -1.11 -4.92 -17.19
CA SER A 429 0.34 -4.93 -16.96
C SER A 429 1.09 -3.96 -17.87
N ASP A 430 2.34 -3.64 -17.53
CA ASP A 430 3.18 -2.73 -18.32
C ASP A 430 3.49 -3.24 -19.74
N HIS A 431 3.66 -4.55 -19.90
CA HIS A 431 3.80 -5.18 -21.22
C HIS A 431 2.53 -4.98 -22.08
N CYS A 432 1.33 -5.00 -21.47
CA CYS A 432 0.10 -4.67 -22.18
C CYS A 432 0.09 -3.21 -22.64
N ALA A 433 0.53 -2.28 -21.78
CA ALA A 433 0.64 -0.86 -22.14
C ALA A 433 1.61 -0.63 -23.31
N GLY A 434 2.76 -1.31 -23.31
CA GLY A 434 3.69 -1.31 -24.45
C GLY A 434 3.04 -1.80 -25.75
N VAL A 435 2.34 -2.94 -25.72
CA VAL A 435 1.66 -3.48 -26.93
C VAL A 435 0.55 -2.56 -27.44
N VAL A 436 -0.17 -1.86 -26.55
CA VAL A 436 -1.19 -0.86 -26.92
C VAL A 436 -0.54 0.40 -27.49
N LYS A 437 0.58 0.86 -26.92
CA LYS A 437 1.37 1.98 -27.44
C LYS A 437 1.90 1.69 -28.84
N ASP A 438 2.56 0.54 -29.03
CA ASP A 438 3.07 0.08 -30.33
C ASP A 438 1.96 0.02 -31.40
N ALA A 439 0.75 -0.38 -31.00
CA ALA A 439 -0.40 -0.47 -31.92
C ALA A 439 -0.97 0.90 -32.34
N LEU A 440 -0.82 1.94 -31.49
CA LEU A 440 -1.24 3.31 -31.80
C LEU A 440 -0.14 4.08 -32.54
N GLU A 441 1.14 3.96 -32.13
CA GLU A 441 2.29 4.59 -32.79
C GLU A 441 2.57 4.03 -34.20
N ALA A 442 1.98 2.87 -34.55
CA ALA A 442 1.99 2.34 -35.91
C ALA A 442 1.22 3.19 -36.93
N PHE A 443 0.37 4.13 -36.50
CA PHE A 443 -0.39 5.01 -37.38
C PHE A 443 0.32 6.35 -37.59
N SER A 444 0.62 6.70 -38.84
CA SER A 444 1.27 7.98 -39.20
C SER A 444 0.47 9.23 -38.81
N GLY A 445 -0.82 9.09 -38.50
CA GLY A 445 -1.69 10.14 -37.97
C GLY A 445 -1.59 10.36 -36.46
N VAL A 446 -0.80 9.58 -35.71
CA VAL A 446 -0.77 9.61 -34.23
C VAL A 446 0.60 10.07 -33.71
N LYS A 447 0.60 10.82 -32.61
CA LYS A 447 1.76 11.32 -31.86
C LYS A 447 1.51 11.25 -30.35
N ASN A 448 2.55 11.48 -29.56
CA ASN A 448 2.48 11.67 -28.10
C ASN A 448 1.77 10.54 -27.33
N VAL A 449 1.94 9.28 -27.74
CA VAL A 449 1.22 8.16 -27.11
C VAL A 449 1.79 7.87 -25.72
N ASP A 450 0.98 8.09 -24.69
CA ASP A 450 1.22 7.66 -23.31
C ASP A 450 0.21 6.59 -22.90
N THR A 451 0.65 5.58 -22.16
CA THR A 451 -0.15 4.39 -21.84
C THR A 451 0.03 3.95 -20.41
N ASN A 452 -1.08 3.87 -19.68
CA ASN A 452 -1.13 3.72 -18.24
C ASN A 452 -1.98 2.49 -17.87
N PHE A 453 -1.33 1.37 -17.56
CA PHE A 453 -2.02 0.12 -17.23
C PHE A 453 -2.79 0.19 -15.90
N ALA A 454 -2.28 0.94 -14.90
CA ALA A 454 -2.88 1.05 -13.58
C ALA A 454 -4.26 1.71 -13.61
N ASN A 455 -4.38 2.82 -14.33
CA ASN A 455 -5.65 3.51 -14.60
C ASN A 455 -6.35 3.01 -15.87
N SER A 456 -5.73 2.06 -16.57
CA SER A 456 -6.24 1.43 -17.80
C SER A 456 -6.61 2.45 -18.89
N TYR A 457 -5.71 3.37 -19.24
CA TYR A 457 -5.90 4.35 -20.34
C TYR A 457 -4.72 4.45 -21.31
N ALA A 458 -5.00 4.94 -22.52
CA ALA A 458 -4.04 5.38 -23.51
C ALA A 458 -4.40 6.81 -23.97
N LYS A 459 -3.51 7.77 -23.73
CA LYS A 459 -3.61 9.17 -24.20
C LYS A 459 -2.75 9.37 -25.43
N PHE A 460 -3.22 10.11 -26.41
CA PHE A 460 -2.48 10.37 -27.65
C PHE A 460 -3.04 11.58 -28.39
N SER A 461 -2.18 12.27 -29.15
CA SER A 461 -2.59 13.32 -30.09
C SER A 461 -2.78 12.68 -31.47
N TYR A 462 -3.96 12.76 -32.08
CA TYR A 462 -4.24 12.20 -33.41
C TYR A 462 -4.74 13.26 -34.39
N ASN A 463 -4.42 13.10 -35.67
CA ASN A 463 -4.93 13.95 -36.74
C ASN A 463 -6.20 13.33 -37.37
N PRO A 464 -7.40 13.92 -37.19
CA PRO A 464 -8.67 13.35 -37.67
C PRO A 464 -8.81 13.28 -39.20
N ALA A 465 -7.98 14.00 -39.95
CA ALA A 465 -7.93 13.94 -41.42
C ALA A 465 -7.05 12.80 -41.94
N VAL A 466 -6.18 12.22 -41.08
CA VAL A 466 -5.28 11.11 -41.43
C VAL A 466 -5.77 9.76 -40.87
N VAL A 467 -6.37 9.75 -39.67
CA VAL A 467 -6.88 8.53 -39.03
C VAL A 467 -8.10 8.82 -38.16
N LYS A 468 -9.05 7.89 -38.08
CA LYS A 468 -10.24 8.00 -37.23
C LYS A 468 -10.09 7.27 -35.90
N LEU A 469 -10.77 7.76 -34.86
CA LEU A 469 -10.82 7.08 -33.56
C LEU A 469 -11.34 5.63 -33.67
N ASP A 470 -12.31 5.34 -34.54
CA ASP A 470 -12.78 3.97 -34.79
C ASP A 470 -11.68 3.02 -35.34
N GLU A 471 -10.77 3.56 -36.15
CA GLU A 471 -9.66 2.79 -36.75
C GLU A 471 -8.57 2.52 -35.72
N LEU A 472 -8.26 3.50 -34.88
CA LEU A 472 -7.35 3.37 -33.73
C LEU A 472 -7.92 2.41 -32.68
N LYS A 473 -9.22 2.52 -32.34
CA LYS A 473 -9.94 1.57 -31.50
C LYS A 473 -9.83 0.16 -32.06
N SER A 474 -10.12 -0.01 -33.35
CA SER A 474 -10.00 -1.31 -34.02
C SER A 474 -8.57 -1.86 -34.06
N ALA A 475 -7.53 -1.02 -33.93
CA ALA A 475 -6.15 -1.47 -33.77
C ALA A 475 -5.86 -2.00 -32.36
N VAL A 476 -6.38 -1.32 -31.33
CA VAL A 476 -6.29 -1.77 -29.92
C VAL A 476 -7.09 -3.07 -29.73
N ASP A 477 -8.28 -3.17 -30.31
CA ASP A 477 -9.10 -4.40 -30.33
C ASP A 477 -8.33 -5.57 -30.97
N LYS A 478 -7.64 -5.34 -32.09
CA LYS A 478 -6.78 -6.33 -32.77
C LYS A 478 -5.51 -6.67 -31.98
N ALA A 479 -5.02 -5.77 -31.13
CA ALA A 479 -3.93 -6.04 -30.19
C ALA A 479 -4.38 -6.90 -28.99
N GLY A 480 -5.70 -7.08 -28.79
CA GLY A 480 -6.28 -7.99 -27.80
C GLY A 480 -6.92 -7.30 -26.59
N TYR A 481 -7.12 -5.99 -26.65
CA TYR A 481 -7.62 -5.12 -25.58
C TYR A 481 -8.80 -4.29 -26.08
N GLU A 482 -9.82 -4.03 -25.25
CA GLU A 482 -11.02 -3.32 -25.70
C GLU A 482 -10.91 -1.81 -25.40
N ALA A 483 -11.00 -0.96 -26.42
CA ALA A 483 -10.91 0.50 -26.27
C ALA A 483 -12.29 1.17 -26.17
N ILE A 484 -12.46 2.07 -25.19
CA ILE A 484 -13.65 2.90 -24.97
C ILE A 484 -13.23 4.37 -25.03
N ILE A 485 -14.04 5.20 -25.70
CA ILE A 485 -13.86 6.66 -25.74
C ILE A 485 -14.61 7.27 -24.56
N ALA A 486 -14.04 8.29 -23.92
CA ALA A 486 -14.77 9.08 -22.93
C ALA A 486 -15.79 9.99 -23.64
N GLU A 487 -17.08 9.68 -23.52
CA GLU A 487 -18.17 10.59 -23.89
C GLU A 487 -18.55 11.48 -22.69
N GLU A 488 -18.98 12.72 -22.95
CA GLU A 488 -19.31 13.67 -21.90
C GLU A 488 -20.62 13.32 -21.20
N GLY A 489 -20.62 13.31 -19.87
CA GLY A 489 -21.83 13.14 -19.04
C GLY A 489 -22.12 11.72 -18.52
N GLU A 490 -21.28 10.72 -18.80
CA GLU A 490 -21.39 9.39 -18.18
C GLU A 490 -20.41 9.18 -17.01
N ASP A 491 -20.83 8.42 -15.99
CA ASP A 491 -19.93 7.93 -14.93
C ASP A 491 -19.00 6.84 -15.49
N ILE A 492 -17.88 7.29 -16.07
CA ILE A 492 -16.78 6.48 -16.60
C ILE A 492 -16.25 5.51 -15.52
N TYR A 493 -16.28 5.89 -14.24
CA TYR A 493 -15.82 5.07 -13.14
C TYR A 493 -16.81 3.96 -12.76
N GLU A 494 -18.12 4.21 -12.82
CA GLU A 494 -19.11 3.14 -12.66
C GLU A 494 -19.08 2.15 -13.83
N LYS A 495 -18.83 2.63 -15.06
CA LYS A 495 -18.54 1.76 -16.21
C LYS A 495 -17.25 0.95 -16.00
N GLU A 496 -16.16 1.57 -15.53
CA GLU A 496 -14.91 0.86 -15.21
C GLU A 496 -15.11 -0.20 -14.12
N LYS A 497 -15.88 0.12 -13.06
CA LYS A 497 -16.25 -0.81 -11.98
C LYS A 497 -17.04 -2.00 -12.54
N LYS A 498 -18.08 -1.74 -13.34
CA LYS A 498 -18.89 -2.78 -13.99
C LYS A 498 -18.04 -3.66 -14.91
N ALA A 499 -17.11 -3.08 -15.68
CA ALA A 499 -16.17 -3.82 -16.55
C ALA A 499 -15.20 -4.70 -15.75
N LYS A 500 -14.48 -4.15 -14.75
CA LYS A 500 -13.54 -4.90 -13.91
C LYS A 500 -14.24 -6.01 -13.10
N GLU A 501 -15.46 -5.76 -12.62
CA GLU A 501 -16.28 -6.82 -12.02
C GLU A 501 -16.67 -7.92 -13.01
N GLN A 502 -17.02 -7.58 -14.25
CA GLN A 502 -17.32 -8.56 -15.29
C GLN A 502 -16.09 -9.38 -15.68
N GLU A 503 -14.90 -8.77 -15.80
CA GLU A 503 -13.65 -9.48 -16.07
C GLU A 503 -13.32 -10.47 -14.95
N ILE A 504 -13.43 -10.07 -13.68
CA ILE A 504 -13.26 -10.96 -12.52
C ILE A 504 -14.30 -12.10 -12.53
N LYS A 505 -15.57 -11.82 -12.88
CA LYS A 505 -16.63 -12.83 -13.02
C LYS A 505 -16.32 -13.83 -14.17
N ILE A 506 -15.76 -13.35 -15.29
CA ILE A 506 -15.32 -14.18 -16.43
C ILE A 506 -14.11 -15.05 -16.06
N LEU A 507 -13.08 -14.48 -15.43
CA LEU A 507 -11.91 -15.22 -14.94
C LEU A 507 -12.32 -16.27 -13.90
N LYS A 508 -13.22 -15.93 -12.97
CA LYS A 508 -13.81 -16.88 -12.01
C LYS A 508 -14.51 -18.05 -12.71
N ARG A 509 -15.37 -17.76 -13.70
CA ARG A 509 -16.09 -18.78 -14.48
C ARG A 509 -15.13 -19.68 -15.27
N LYS A 510 -14.11 -19.10 -15.92
CA LYS A 510 -13.05 -19.85 -16.62
C LYS A 510 -12.27 -20.76 -15.68
N THR A 511 -11.88 -20.25 -14.52
CA THR A 511 -11.17 -21.01 -13.48
C THR A 511 -12.04 -22.17 -12.96
N ILE A 512 -13.31 -21.92 -12.67
CA ILE A 512 -14.26 -22.96 -12.22
C ILE A 512 -14.41 -24.05 -13.28
N ILE A 513 -14.59 -23.70 -14.56
CA ILE A 513 -14.65 -24.68 -15.67
C ILE A 513 -13.33 -25.46 -15.77
N ALA A 514 -12.19 -24.76 -15.82
CA ALA A 514 -10.88 -25.39 -15.94
C ALA A 514 -10.61 -26.39 -14.80
N SER A 515 -10.91 -26.02 -13.55
CA SER A 515 -10.75 -26.90 -12.39
C SER A 515 -11.76 -28.05 -12.37
N ILE A 516 -13.04 -27.82 -12.68
CA ILE A 516 -14.08 -28.87 -12.72
C ILE A 516 -13.74 -29.96 -13.73
N PHE A 517 -13.12 -29.62 -14.87
CA PHE A 517 -12.70 -30.59 -15.86
C PHE A 517 -11.29 -31.16 -15.61
N SER A 518 -10.37 -30.38 -15.03
CA SER A 518 -9.00 -30.86 -14.73
C SER A 518 -8.94 -31.84 -13.56
N ILE A 519 -9.83 -31.74 -12.57
CA ILE A 519 -9.88 -32.68 -11.44
C ILE A 519 -10.19 -34.12 -11.92
N PRO A 520 -11.20 -34.37 -12.77
CA PRO A 520 -11.41 -35.65 -13.43
C PRO A 520 -10.23 -36.14 -14.27
N ILE A 521 -9.57 -35.28 -15.07
CA ILE A 521 -8.42 -35.72 -15.90
C ILE A 521 -7.26 -36.14 -14.98
N LEU A 522 -6.96 -35.34 -13.96
CA LEU A 522 -5.94 -35.65 -12.95
C LEU A 522 -6.27 -36.95 -12.20
N TYR A 523 -7.54 -37.18 -11.84
CA TYR A 523 -7.98 -38.43 -11.23
C TYR A 523 -7.77 -39.64 -12.16
N LEU A 524 -8.11 -39.52 -13.45
CA LEU A 524 -7.90 -40.58 -14.44
C LEU A 524 -6.41 -40.92 -14.57
N ALA A 525 -5.54 -39.92 -14.76
CA ALA A 525 -4.10 -40.14 -14.89
C ALA A 525 -3.44 -40.63 -13.58
N MET A 526 -3.83 -40.10 -12.42
CA MET A 526 -3.31 -40.58 -11.12
C MET A 526 -3.80 -41.99 -10.78
N SER A 527 -4.93 -42.45 -11.33
CA SER A 527 -5.41 -43.82 -11.08
C SER A 527 -4.41 -44.89 -11.56
N GLU A 528 -3.70 -44.65 -12.67
CA GLU A 528 -2.68 -45.55 -13.21
C GLU A 528 -1.46 -45.67 -12.30
N ILE A 529 -1.16 -44.61 -11.54
CA ILE A 529 -0.05 -44.56 -10.57
C ILE A 529 -0.45 -45.18 -9.23
N ILE A 530 -1.73 -45.08 -8.85
CA ILE A 530 -2.23 -45.53 -7.54
C ILE A 530 -2.62 -47.01 -7.58
N ASN A 531 -3.46 -47.44 -8.53
CA ASN A 531 -3.85 -48.84 -8.75
C ASN A 531 -4.67 -48.97 -10.05
N GLU A 532 -4.25 -49.82 -11.00
CA GLU A 532 -5.03 -50.10 -12.22
C GLU A 532 -6.45 -50.66 -11.94
N SER A 533 -6.71 -51.20 -10.74
CA SER A 533 -8.04 -51.64 -10.29
C SER A 533 -8.93 -50.53 -9.71
N LEU A 534 -8.46 -49.28 -9.62
CA LEU A 534 -9.30 -48.15 -9.15
C LEU A 534 -10.32 -47.72 -10.22
N ILE A 535 -9.98 -47.86 -11.51
CA ILE A 535 -10.93 -47.71 -12.62
C ILE A 535 -11.53 -49.07 -12.98
N VAL A 536 -12.72 -49.32 -12.44
CA VAL A 536 -13.54 -50.50 -12.77
C VAL A 536 -14.52 -50.14 -13.90
N GLY A 537 -14.46 -50.87 -15.02
CA GLY A 537 -15.42 -50.75 -16.12
C GLY A 537 -14.87 -50.12 -17.40
N PHE A 538 -15.72 -49.38 -18.12
CA PHE A 538 -15.54 -49.05 -19.54
C PHE A 538 -14.37 -48.11 -19.89
N LEU A 539 -13.68 -47.54 -18.89
CA LEU A 539 -12.51 -46.68 -19.02
C LEU A 539 -11.20 -47.33 -18.54
N ASN A 540 -11.20 -48.62 -18.16
CA ASN A 540 -9.99 -49.26 -17.66
C ASN A 540 -8.87 -49.25 -18.74
N PRO A 541 -7.68 -48.70 -18.47
CA PRO A 541 -6.66 -48.46 -19.50
C PRO A 541 -6.09 -49.76 -20.10
N ALA A 542 -5.98 -50.83 -19.30
CA ALA A 542 -5.50 -52.13 -19.77
C ALA A 542 -6.52 -52.90 -20.65
N GLN A 543 -7.81 -52.58 -20.54
CA GLN A 543 -8.89 -53.25 -21.32
C GLN A 543 -9.42 -52.39 -22.48
N PHE A 544 -9.45 -51.06 -22.34
CA PHE A 544 -10.03 -50.13 -23.31
C PHE A 544 -9.13 -48.90 -23.53
N PRO A 545 -7.85 -49.08 -23.94
CA PRO A 545 -6.86 -48.01 -24.01
C PRO A 545 -7.29 -46.82 -24.88
N VAL A 546 -7.89 -47.09 -26.06
CA VAL A 546 -8.44 -46.04 -26.94
C VAL A 546 -9.55 -45.23 -26.24
N ARG A 547 -10.40 -45.86 -25.42
CA ARG A 547 -11.49 -45.15 -24.71
C ARG A 547 -10.95 -44.29 -23.57
N PHE A 548 -9.95 -44.78 -22.85
CA PHE A 548 -9.26 -44.03 -21.79
C PHE A 548 -8.61 -42.76 -22.35
N ALA A 549 -7.83 -42.90 -23.43
CA ALA A 549 -7.18 -41.76 -24.08
C ALA A 549 -8.17 -40.75 -24.67
N LEU A 550 -9.25 -41.21 -25.32
CA LEU A 550 -10.32 -40.34 -25.81
C LEU A 550 -11.09 -39.65 -24.68
N ALA A 551 -11.27 -40.30 -23.52
CA ALA A 551 -11.92 -39.67 -22.36
C ALA A 551 -11.09 -38.53 -21.79
N GLN A 552 -9.76 -38.70 -21.65
CA GLN A 552 -8.86 -37.61 -21.26
C GLN A 552 -8.91 -36.45 -22.26
N LEU A 553 -8.84 -36.74 -23.57
CA LEU A 553 -8.97 -35.71 -24.62
C LEU A 553 -10.29 -34.94 -24.51
N ILE A 554 -11.44 -35.63 -24.44
CA ILE A 554 -12.76 -35.00 -24.34
C ILE A 554 -12.88 -34.10 -23.11
N LEU A 555 -12.40 -34.54 -21.95
CA LEU A 555 -12.39 -33.75 -20.72
C LEU A 555 -11.45 -32.54 -20.80
N SER A 556 -10.34 -32.64 -21.54
CA SER A 556 -9.35 -31.56 -21.68
C SER A 556 -9.81 -30.41 -22.61
N ILE A 557 -10.72 -30.67 -23.55
CA ILE A 557 -11.21 -29.67 -24.53
C ILE A 557 -11.84 -28.44 -23.83
N PRO A 558 -12.77 -28.57 -22.86
CA PRO A 558 -13.26 -27.43 -22.06
C PRO A 558 -12.17 -26.61 -21.35
N VAL A 559 -11.08 -27.26 -20.93
CA VAL A 559 -9.95 -26.60 -20.24
C VAL A 559 -9.13 -25.78 -21.24
N VAL A 560 -8.80 -26.35 -22.41
CA VAL A 560 -8.13 -25.64 -23.51
C VAL A 560 -8.97 -24.46 -24.01
N ILE A 561 -10.29 -24.62 -24.11
CA ILE A 561 -11.21 -23.52 -24.46
C ILE A 561 -11.21 -22.41 -23.40
N ALA A 562 -11.24 -22.74 -22.11
CA ALA A 562 -11.12 -21.73 -21.05
C ALA A 562 -9.80 -20.95 -21.15
N GLY A 563 -8.70 -21.66 -21.45
CA GLY A 563 -7.35 -21.15 -21.64
C GLY A 563 -7.02 -20.56 -23.02
N TYR A 564 -7.97 -20.38 -23.95
CA TYR A 564 -7.63 -20.08 -25.36
C TYR A 564 -6.65 -18.92 -25.58
N LYS A 565 -6.70 -17.87 -24.73
CA LYS A 565 -5.82 -16.69 -24.83
C LYS A 565 -4.32 -17.05 -24.71
N PHE A 566 -3.94 -18.11 -23.98
CA PHE A 566 -2.55 -18.55 -23.90
C PHE A 566 -1.99 -18.96 -25.27
N TYR A 567 -2.82 -19.57 -26.13
CA TYR A 567 -2.43 -19.95 -27.48
C TYR A 567 -2.47 -18.75 -28.43
N THR A 568 -3.58 -17.99 -28.45
CA THR A 568 -3.77 -16.92 -29.44
C THR A 568 -2.88 -15.70 -29.20
N VAL A 569 -2.62 -15.33 -27.94
CA VAL A 569 -1.71 -14.22 -27.60
C VAL A 569 -0.28 -14.72 -27.44
N GLY A 570 -0.08 -15.83 -26.72
CA GLY A 570 1.24 -16.33 -26.38
C GLY A 570 2.08 -16.75 -27.58
N LEU A 571 1.53 -17.54 -28.50
CA LEU A 571 2.26 -18.00 -29.68
C LEU A 571 2.50 -16.85 -30.68
N TYR A 572 1.58 -15.89 -30.76
CA TYR A 572 1.73 -14.68 -31.58
C TYR A 572 2.89 -13.80 -31.08
N ASN A 573 2.97 -13.54 -29.77
CA ASN A 573 4.04 -12.75 -29.17
C ASN A 573 5.41 -13.46 -29.24
N LEU A 574 5.43 -14.80 -29.15
CA LEU A 574 6.64 -15.60 -29.40
C LEU A 574 7.15 -15.40 -30.84
N TRP A 575 6.26 -15.45 -31.83
CA TRP A 575 6.60 -15.24 -33.25
C TRP A 575 7.07 -13.80 -33.54
N LYS A 576 6.45 -12.80 -32.88
CA LYS A 576 6.88 -11.39 -32.91
C LYS A 576 8.20 -11.10 -32.18
N ARG A 577 8.86 -12.10 -31.58
CA ARG A 577 10.08 -11.97 -30.75
C ARG A 577 9.90 -11.11 -29.49
N THR A 578 8.67 -10.98 -29.01
CA THR A 578 8.31 -10.33 -27.74
C THR A 578 7.72 -11.35 -26.74
N PRO A 579 8.38 -12.51 -26.50
CA PRO A 579 7.81 -13.60 -25.72
C PRO A 579 7.51 -13.16 -24.28
N ASN A 580 6.35 -13.60 -23.77
CA ASN A 580 5.88 -13.27 -22.43
C ASN A 580 5.45 -14.53 -21.66
N MET A 581 4.85 -14.35 -20.47
CA MET A 581 4.28 -15.44 -19.66
C MET A 581 3.36 -16.37 -20.48
N ASP A 582 2.43 -15.78 -21.24
CA ASP A 582 1.45 -16.54 -22.02
C ASP A 582 2.13 -17.28 -23.19
N SER A 583 3.26 -16.79 -23.72
CA SER A 583 4.11 -17.51 -24.68
C SER A 583 4.71 -18.80 -24.10
N LEU A 584 5.26 -18.74 -22.88
CA LEU A 584 5.85 -19.92 -22.22
C LEU A 584 4.77 -20.98 -21.92
N ILE A 585 3.61 -20.55 -21.43
CA ILE A 585 2.47 -21.42 -21.14
C ILE A 585 1.94 -22.04 -22.42
N GLY A 586 1.62 -21.21 -23.43
CA GLY A 586 1.07 -21.66 -24.70
C GLY A 586 1.99 -22.63 -25.44
N LEU A 587 3.30 -22.43 -25.38
CA LEU A 587 4.29 -23.36 -25.93
C LEU A 587 4.31 -24.70 -25.16
N GLY A 588 4.40 -24.65 -23.84
CA GLY A 588 4.47 -25.85 -22.99
C GLY A 588 3.20 -26.70 -23.04
N THR A 589 2.02 -26.08 -22.98
CA THR A 589 0.75 -26.81 -23.05
C THR A 589 0.43 -27.26 -24.48
N ALA A 590 0.82 -26.51 -25.52
CA ALA A 590 0.70 -27.00 -26.91
C ALA A 590 1.60 -28.22 -27.17
N ALA A 591 2.83 -28.23 -26.65
CA ALA A 591 3.73 -29.38 -26.78
C ALA A 591 3.12 -30.64 -26.14
N ALA A 592 2.61 -30.53 -24.91
CA ALA A 592 1.91 -31.62 -24.23
C ALA A 592 0.66 -32.08 -25.00
N TYR A 593 -0.16 -31.15 -25.52
CA TYR A 593 -1.41 -31.47 -26.22
C TYR A 593 -1.18 -32.12 -27.60
N LEU A 594 -0.20 -31.62 -28.36
CA LEU A 594 0.21 -32.22 -29.63
C LEU A 594 0.80 -33.62 -29.43
N TYR A 595 1.57 -33.81 -28.34
CA TYR A 595 2.09 -35.11 -27.98
C TYR A 595 0.96 -36.10 -27.58
N GLY A 596 -0.01 -35.68 -26.76
CA GLY A 596 -1.18 -36.51 -26.42
C GLY A 596 -2.02 -36.93 -27.64
N LEU A 597 -2.12 -36.06 -28.65
CA LEU A 597 -2.76 -36.40 -29.93
C LEU A 597 -1.95 -37.42 -30.74
N TYR A 598 -0.62 -37.33 -30.73
CA TYR A 598 0.27 -38.35 -31.30
C TYR A 598 0.17 -39.69 -30.55
N ALA A 599 0.12 -39.66 -29.23
CA ALA A 599 -0.08 -40.85 -28.39
C ALA A 599 -1.41 -41.55 -28.74
N ILE A 600 -2.52 -40.80 -28.88
CA ILE A 600 -3.80 -41.36 -29.37
C ILE A 600 -3.65 -42.03 -30.74
N TYR A 601 -2.91 -41.43 -31.68
CA TYR A 601 -2.67 -42.02 -32.99
C TYR A 601 -1.86 -43.34 -32.89
N ALA A 602 -0.82 -43.39 -32.07
CA ALA A 602 -0.03 -44.60 -31.83
C ALA A 602 -0.85 -45.73 -31.16
N ILE A 603 -1.69 -45.39 -30.18
CA ILE A 603 -2.62 -46.31 -29.50
C ILE A 603 -3.64 -46.89 -30.49
N ILE A 604 -4.17 -46.08 -31.42
CA ILE A 604 -5.05 -46.54 -32.51
C ILE A 604 -4.29 -47.41 -33.53
N GLY A 605 -3.00 -47.12 -33.75
CA GLY A 605 -2.08 -47.96 -34.53
C GLY A 605 -1.71 -49.30 -33.87
N GLY A 606 -2.12 -49.52 -32.62
CA GLY A 606 -1.90 -50.76 -31.86
C GLY A 606 -0.71 -50.72 -30.89
N ASP A 607 0.01 -49.60 -30.77
CA ASP A 607 1.04 -49.44 -29.75
C ASP A 607 0.44 -48.92 -28.44
N TYR A 608 0.07 -49.85 -27.58
CA TYR A 608 -0.54 -49.57 -26.29
C TYR A 608 0.45 -49.12 -25.19
N SER A 609 1.75 -48.97 -25.50
CA SER A 609 2.71 -48.43 -24.51
C SER A 609 2.40 -46.97 -24.18
N PHE A 610 2.00 -46.19 -25.19
CA PHE A 610 1.64 -44.77 -25.12
C PHE A 610 0.43 -44.44 -24.23
N VAL A 611 -0.32 -45.43 -23.73
CA VAL A 611 -1.51 -45.22 -22.89
C VAL A 611 -1.15 -44.54 -21.56
N LYS A 612 0.04 -44.84 -21.03
CA LYS A 612 0.55 -44.32 -19.75
C LYS A 612 1.25 -42.96 -19.88
N ASP A 613 1.31 -42.42 -21.10
CA ASP A 613 2.07 -41.25 -21.50
C ASP A 613 1.18 -40.35 -22.38
N LEU A 614 0.10 -39.79 -21.81
CA LEU A 614 -0.91 -38.99 -22.53
C LEU A 614 -0.79 -37.47 -22.33
N TYR A 615 -0.30 -36.99 -21.19
CA TYR A 615 0.02 -35.58 -20.86
C TYR A 615 -1.15 -34.56 -20.96
N PHE A 616 -2.39 -35.02 -21.19
CA PHE A 616 -3.60 -34.18 -21.15
C PHE A 616 -3.89 -33.66 -19.74
N GLU A 617 -3.53 -34.42 -18.70
CA GLU A 617 -3.60 -33.99 -17.30
C GLU A 617 -2.63 -32.83 -17.02
N THR A 618 -1.40 -32.90 -17.54
CA THR A 618 -0.38 -31.87 -17.41
C THR A 618 -0.86 -30.58 -18.06
N ALA A 619 -1.29 -30.64 -19.32
CA ALA A 619 -1.83 -29.47 -20.03
C ALA A 619 -3.05 -28.87 -19.31
N GLY A 620 -4.00 -29.70 -18.86
CA GLY A 620 -5.20 -29.25 -18.17
C GLY A 620 -4.92 -28.60 -16.80
N VAL A 621 -4.18 -29.29 -15.94
CA VAL A 621 -3.86 -28.83 -14.58
C VAL A 621 -3.01 -27.56 -14.60
N ILE A 622 -2.06 -27.41 -15.53
CA ILE A 622 -1.32 -26.16 -15.72
C ILE A 622 -2.28 -25.00 -16.03
N ILE A 623 -3.18 -25.17 -17.00
CA ILE A 623 -4.15 -24.13 -17.39
C ILE A 623 -5.07 -23.79 -16.21
N ALA A 624 -5.56 -24.77 -15.47
CA ALA A 624 -6.42 -24.56 -14.30
C ALA A 624 -5.70 -23.80 -13.17
N LEU A 625 -4.47 -24.19 -12.82
CA LEU A 625 -3.68 -23.52 -11.78
C LEU A 625 -3.29 -22.09 -12.17
N ILE A 626 -2.99 -21.82 -13.43
CA ILE A 626 -2.62 -20.47 -13.88
C ILE A 626 -3.85 -19.57 -14.05
N LEU A 627 -5.00 -20.11 -14.48
CA LEU A 627 -6.27 -19.37 -14.44
C LEU A 627 -6.67 -19.03 -13.00
N LEU A 628 -6.48 -19.96 -12.05
CA LEU A 628 -6.64 -19.70 -10.61
C LEU A 628 -5.69 -18.61 -10.13
N GLY A 629 -4.41 -18.64 -10.54
CA GLY A 629 -3.43 -17.59 -10.28
C GLY A 629 -3.90 -16.21 -10.76
N LYS A 630 -4.26 -16.08 -12.05
CA LYS A 630 -4.77 -14.82 -12.64
C LYS A 630 -6.08 -14.35 -11.99
N TYR A 631 -6.98 -15.27 -11.60
CA TYR A 631 -8.20 -14.92 -10.86
C TYR A 631 -7.89 -14.38 -9.46
N LEU A 632 -7.00 -15.03 -8.69
CA LEU A 632 -6.60 -14.57 -7.36
C LEU A 632 -5.83 -13.24 -7.42
N GLU A 633 -5.03 -13.04 -8.46
CA GLU A 633 -4.37 -11.77 -8.77
C GLU A 633 -5.38 -10.64 -8.97
N GLU A 634 -6.30 -10.74 -9.94
CA GLU A 634 -7.26 -9.66 -10.23
C GLU A 634 -8.26 -9.44 -9.09
N ALA A 635 -8.71 -10.51 -8.42
CA ALA A 635 -9.55 -10.41 -7.24
C ALA A 635 -8.84 -9.75 -6.02
N THR A 636 -7.50 -9.69 -6.02
CA THR A 636 -6.71 -9.00 -4.99
C THR A 636 -6.34 -7.58 -5.41
N LYS A 637 -5.96 -7.35 -6.68
CA LYS A 637 -5.80 -6.00 -7.27
C LYS A 637 -7.07 -5.16 -7.08
N GLY A 638 -8.24 -5.77 -7.29
CA GLY A 638 -9.54 -5.13 -7.06
C GLY A 638 -9.80 -4.65 -5.62
N LYS A 639 -9.01 -5.09 -4.63
CA LYS A 639 -9.04 -4.63 -3.23
C LYS A 639 -7.95 -3.61 -2.89
N THR A 640 -6.86 -3.52 -3.66
CA THR A 640 -5.83 -2.49 -3.42
C THR A 640 -6.26 -1.11 -3.91
N SER A 641 -7.15 -1.03 -4.90
CA SER A 641 -7.82 0.23 -5.31
C SER A 641 -8.87 0.77 -4.32
N GLU A 642 -9.20 0.03 -3.26
CA GLU A 642 -10.29 0.35 -2.31
C GLU A 642 -10.13 1.71 -1.60
N ALA A 643 -8.88 2.17 -1.37
CA ALA A 643 -8.62 3.47 -0.75
C ALA A 643 -9.12 4.64 -1.63
N ILE A 644 -8.87 4.57 -2.96
CA ILE A 644 -9.41 5.56 -3.91
C ILE A 644 -10.94 5.48 -3.93
N ARG A 645 -11.52 4.27 -3.91
CA ARG A 645 -12.98 4.12 -3.90
C ARG A 645 -13.62 4.84 -2.73
N LYS A 646 -13.07 4.68 -1.52
CA LYS A 646 -13.55 5.39 -0.32
C LYS A 646 -13.47 6.91 -0.47
N LEU A 647 -12.40 7.45 -1.04
CA LEU A 647 -12.30 8.88 -1.34
C LEU A 647 -13.34 9.35 -2.37
N MET A 648 -13.67 8.53 -3.37
CA MET A 648 -14.71 8.84 -4.36
C MET A 648 -16.14 8.73 -3.78
N ASP A 649 -16.40 7.73 -2.94
CA ASP A 649 -17.68 7.53 -2.24
C ASP A 649 -17.98 8.66 -1.21
N LEU A 650 -16.98 9.49 -0.86
CA LEU A 650 -17.15 10.70 -0.07
C LEU A 650 -17.73 11.89 -0.84
N ALA A 651 -17.61 11.95 -2.17
CA ALA A 651 -18.21 13.03 -2.95
C ALA A 651 -19.73 13.12 -2.76
N ALA A 652 -20.31 14.32 -2.95
CA ALA A 652 -21.74 14.48 -3.13
C ALA A 652 -22.11 14.19 -4.59
N LYS A 653 -23.36 13.79 -4.85
CA LYS A 653 -23.89 13.59 -6.21
C LYS A 653 -24.83 14.72 -6.66
N THR A 654 -25.50 15.34 -5.70
CA THR A 654 -26.39 16.48 -5.89
C THR A 654 -26.01 17.59 -4.91
N ALA A 655 -26.50 18.80 -5.20
CA ALA A 655 -26.34 19.99 -4.36
C ALA A 655 -27.64 20.79 -4.36
N THR A 656 -28.01 21.39 -3.21
CA THR A 656 -29.10 22.36 -3.13
C THR A 656 -28.56 23.75 -3.45
N VAL A 657 -28.98 24.34 -4.57
CA VAL A 657 -28.54 25.67 -5.02
C VAL A 657 -29.67 26.68 -4.86
N LEU A 658 -29.34 27.89 -4.42
CA LEU A 658 -30.25 29.02 -4.32
C LEU A 658 -30.18 29.88 -5.60
N ARG A 659 -31.11 29.64 -6.54
CA ARG A 659 -31.25 30.43 -7.79
C ARG A 659 -32.60 31.16 -7.79
N ASP A 660 -32.61 32.45 -8.17
CA ASP A 660 -33.78 33.35 -8.12
C ASP A 660 -34.59 33.33 -6.78
N GLY A 661 -33.91 33.08 -5.66
CA GLY A 661 -34.53 32.98 -4.33
C GLY A 661 -35.30 31.69 -4.07
N LYS A 662 -35.07 30.64 -4.87
CA LYS A 662 -35.60 29.29 -4.67
C LYS A 662 -34.48 28.27 -4.50
N GLU A 663 -34.76 27.27 -3.68
CA GLU A 663 -33.92 26.08 -3.58
C GLU A 663 -34.23 25.13 -4.75
N GLU A 664 -33.21 24.79 -5.55
CA GLU A 664 -33.28 23.77 -6.59
C GLU A 664 -32.17 22.73 -6.37
N GLU A 665 -32.53 21.44 -6.34
CA GLU A 665 -31.55 20.35 -6.27
C GLU A 665 -31.05 20.01 -7.68
N VAL A 666 -29.74 20.09 -7.89
CA VAL A 666 -29.08 19.83 -9.19
C VAL A 666 -27.97 18.78 -9.04
N PRO A 667 -27.62 18.05 -10.11
CA PRO A 667 -26.39 17.26 -10.17
C PRO A 667 -25.15 18.11 -9.88
N ILE A 668 -24.11 17.50 -9.29
CA ILE A 668 -22.85 18.19 -8.99
C ILE A 668 -22.12 18.66 -10.26
N GLU A 669 -22.42 18.04 -11.41
CA GLU A 669 -21.92 18.38 -12.74
C GLU A 669 -22.54 19.68 -13.32
N ASP A 670 -23.75 20.06 -12.87
CA ASP A 670 -24.50 21.26 -13.31
C ASP A 670 -24.22 22.50 -12.43
N LEU A 671 -23.22 22.42 -11.54
CA LEU A 671 -22.75 23.53 -10.69
C LEU A 671 -21.77 24.44 -11.42
N VAL A 672 -21.93 25.74 -11.24
CA VAL A 672 -21.07 26.78 -11.82
C VAL A 672 -20.38 27.58 -10.71
N VAL A 673 -19.14 28.00 -10.95
CA VAL A 673 -18.42 28.91 -10.04
C VAL A 673 -19.24 30.17 -9.81
N GLY A 674 -19.55 30.47 -8.55
CA GLY A 674 -20.40 31.58 -8.14
C GLY A 674 -21.83 31.22 -7.74
N ASP A 675 -22.29 29.98 -7.96
CA ASP A 675 -23.55 29.47 -7.39
C ASP A 675 -23.54 29.59 -5.86
N ILE A 676 -24.69 29.93 -5.27
CA ILE A 676 -24.92 29.92 -3.82
C ILE A 676 -25.50 28.57 -3.43
N ILE A 677 -24.81 27.83 -2.57
CA ILE A 677 -25.16 26.47 -2.18
C ILE A 677 -25.53 26.45 -0.70
N ILE A 678 -26.66 25.79 -0.39
CA ILE A 678 -27.16 25.59 0.97
C ILE A 678 -26.72 24.21 1.45
N VAL A 679 -26.15 24.15 2.66
CA VAL A 679 -25.78 22.88 3.32
C VAL A 679 -26.32 22.87 4.76
N ARG A 680 -27.09 21.86 5.09
CA ARG A 680 -27.74 21.66 6.41
C ARG A 680 -26.87 20.81 7.35
N PRO A 681 -27.13 20.81 8.66
CA PRO A 681 -26.43 19.92 9.61
C PRO A 681 -26.61 18.45 9.21
N GLY A 682 -25.50 17.72 9.12
CA GLY A 682 -25.44 16.32 8.68
C GLY A 682 -25.23 16.13 7.17
N GLU A 683 -25.41 17.16 6.34
CA GLU A 683 -25.16 17.08 4.90
C GLU A 683 -23.65 17.15 4.58
N LYS A 684 -23.26 16.56 3.44
CA LYS A 684 -21.92 16.73 2.85
C LYS A 684 -21.84 18.08 2.14
N ILE A 685 -20.71 18.75 2.24
CA ILE A 685 -20.40 19.92 1.40
C ILE A 685 -20.08 19.41 -0.02
N PRO A 686 -20.75 19.87 -1.09
CA PRO A 686 -20.58 19.25 -2.41
C PRO A 686 -19.30 19.67 -3.12
N VAL A 687 -18.94 20.96 -3.07
CA VAL A 687 -17.82 21.57 -3.80
C VAL A 687 -17.08 22.58 -2.91
N ASP A 688 -15.90 23.06 -3.33
CA ASP A 688 -15.10 24.00 -2.54
C ASP A 688 -15.67 25.43 -2.67
N GLY A 689 -15.61 26.20 -1.57
CA GLY A 689 -16.12 27.57 -1.58
C GLY A 689 -15.88 28.38 -0.32
N GLU A 690 -16.63 29.47 -0.16
CA GLU A 690 -16.52 30.44 0.95
C GLU A 690 -17.89 30.68 1.59
N ILE A 691 -17.97 30.65 2.93
CA ILE A 691 -19.24 30.86 3.65
C ILE A 691 -19.69 32.31 3.49
N VAL A 692 -20.89 32.53 2.95
CA VAL A 692 -21.52 33.86 2.83
C VAL A 692 -22.56 34.12 3.92
N GLU A 693 -23.18 33.08 4.48
CA GLU A 693 -24.12 33.19 5.59
C GLU A 693 -24.05 31.97 6.52
N GLY A 694 -24.19 32.22 7.83
CA GLY A 694 -24.22 31.18 8.86
C GLY A 694 -22.89 30.94 9.57
N THR A 695 -22.93 30.04 10.54
CA THR A 695 -21.80 29.57 11.35
C THR A 695 -22.02 28.10 11.69
N THR A 696 -20.98 27.27 11.59
CA THR A 696 -21.09 25.83 11.88
C THR A 696 -19.74 25.25 12.31
N SER A 697 -19.71 23.98 12.70
CA SER A 697 -18.49 23.17 12.75
C SER A 697 -18.49 22.15 11.62
N ILE A 698 -17.32 21.97 10.98
CA ILE A 698 -17.12 21.09 9.82
C ILE A 698 -16.14 19.98 10.20
N ASP A 699 -16.50 18.75 9.89
CA ASP A 699 -15.66 17.58 10.05
C ASP A 699 -14.89 17.35 8.75
N GLU A 700 -13.66 17.85 8.76
CA GLU A 700 -12.70 17.72 7.66
C GLU A 700 -11.84 16.45 7.78
N SER A 701 -12.09 15.60 8.78
CA SER A 701 -11.21 14.49 9.19
C SER A 701 -10.88 13.48 8.09
N MET A 702 -11.76 13.32 7.10
CA MET A 702 -11.56 12.41 5.96
C MET A 702 -10.59 12.95 4.90
N ILE A 703 -10.23 14.24 4.98
CA ILE A 703 -9.28 14.92 4.07
C ILE A 703 -8.05 15.40 4.85
N THR A 704 -8.25 16.05 6.01
CA THR A 704 -7.15 16.55 6.86
C THR A 704 -6.57 15.49 7.78
N GLY A 705 -7.30 14.42 8.09
CA GLY A 705 -6.90 13.42 9.09
C GLY A 705 -7.11 13.86 10.55
N GLU A 706 -7.62 15.07 10.80
CA GLU A 706 -7.82 15.60 12.14
C GLU A 706 -9.22 15.26 12.68
N SER A 707 -9.29 14.49 13.77
CA SER A 707 -10.54 13.94 14.31
C SER A 707 -11.35 14.92 15.19
N VAL A 708 -11.12 16.23 15.06
CA VAL A 708 -11.82 17.28 15.79
C VAL A 708 -12.46 18.21 14.75
N PRO A 709 -13.79 18.43 14.77
CA PRO A 709 -14.44 19.37 13.86
C PRO A 709 -13.91 20.80 14.02
N VAL A 710 -13.73 21.50 12.91
CA VAL A 710 -13.22 22.87 12.84
C VAL A 710 -14.41 23.85 12.83
N ASP A 711 -14.44 24.80 13.75
CA ASP A 711 -15.44 25.87 13.78
C ASP A 711 -15.20 26.88 12.63
N LYS A 712 -16.28 27.24 11.92
CA LYS A 712 -16.25 28.03 10.67
C LYS A 712 -17.37 29.07 10.65
N LYS A 713 -17.07 30.25 10.11
CA LYS A 713 -17.93 31.46 10.06
C LYS A 713 -17.92 32.07 8.64
N VAL A 714 -18.76 33.09 8.43
CA VAL A 714 -18.76 33.91 7.21
C VAL A 714 -17.33 34.42 6.89
N GLY A 715 -16.91 34.22 5.63
CA GLY A 715 -15.56 34.51 5.13
C GLY A 715 -14.55 33.36 5.25
N ASP A 716 -14.88 32.27 5.95
CA ASP A 716 -14.00 31.09 6.01
C ASP A 716 -14.25 30.16 4.80
N SER A 717 -13.20 29.46 4.36
CA SER A 717 -13.26 28.51 3.26
C SER A 717 -13.76 27.11 3.68
N VAL A 718 -14.56 26.48 2.83
CA VAL A 718 -15.07 25.11 2.97
C VAL A 718 -14.57 24.23 1.83
N ILE A 719 -14.38 22.94 2.13
CA ILE A 719 -13.82 21.95 1.21
C ILE A 719 -14.90 20.92 0.87
N GLY A 720 -15.02 20.56 -0.41
CA GLY A 720 -15.95 19.52 -0.87
C GLY A 720 -15.69 18.15 -0.21
N ALA A 721 -16.75 17.35 -0.10
CA ALA A 721 -16.81 16.05 0.57
C ALA A 721 -16.56 16.03 2.10
N THR A 722 -16.34 17.19 2.73
CA THR A 722 -16.37 17.31 4.21
C THR A 722 -17.81 17.31 4.74
N ILE A 723 -18.01 17.05 6.04
CA ILE A 723 -19.34 16.89 6.64
C ILE A 723 -19.67 18.08 7.53
N ASN A 724 -20.77 18.78 7.23
CA ASN A 724 -21.32 19.83 8.08
C ASN A 724 -21.96 19.21 9.34
N LYS A 725 -21.65 19.70 10.55
CA LYS A 725 -22.16 19.09 11.81
C LYS A 725 -23.31 19.83 12.48
N SER A 726 -23.27 21.15 12.57
CA SER A 726 -23.98 21.87 13.65
C SER A 726 -24.99 22.91 13.19
N GLY A 727 -24.60 23.79 12.26
CA GLY A 727 -25.42 24.89 11.74
C GLY A 727 -25.67 24.76 10.24
N ALA A 728 -26.80 25.29 9.76
CA ALA A 728 -26.99 25.48 8.33
C ALA A 728 -26.11 26.63 7.84
N ILE A 729 -25.50 26.48 6.67
CA ILE A 729 -24.66 27.50 6.02
C ILE A 729 -25.11 27.72 4.59
N GLN A 730 -24.97 28.95 4.12
CA GLN A 730 -24.92 29.28 2.70
C GLN A 730 -23.48 29.58 2.33
N PHE A 731 -22.97 28.97 1.27
CA PHE A 731 -21.61 29.20 0.79
C PHE A 731 -21.61 29.42 -0.72
N LYS A 732 -20.66 30.23 -1.21
CA LYS A 732 -20.47 30.50 -2.64
C LYS A 732 -19.45 29.52 -3.21
N ALA A 733 -19.81 28.81 -4.27
CA ALA A 733 -18.90 27.90 -4.97
C ALA A 733 -17.71 28.67 -5.58
N LEU A 734 -16.48 28.24 -5.26
CA LEU A 734 -15.24 28.80 -5.80
C LEU A 734 -14.52 27.85 -6.76
N LYS A 735 -14.52 26.55 -6.49
CA LYS A 735 -13.99 25.52 -7.40
C LYS A 735 -15.01 24.38 -7.54
N VAL A 736 -15.29 23.95 -8.77
CA VAL A 736 -16.31 22.93 -9.08
C VAL A 736 -15.71 21.82 -9.95
N GLY A 737 -16.31 20.63 -9.91
CA GLY A 737 -15.89 19.48 -10.71
C GLY A 737 -14.38 19.18 -10.59
N LYS A 738 -13.68 19.28 -11.73
CA LYS A 738 -12.25 18.95 -11.89
C LYS A 738 -11.31 19.76 -10.99
N ASP A 739 -11.72 20.96 -10.60
CA ASP A 739 -10.87 21.91 -9.90
C ASP A 739 -11.00 21.83 -8.37
N THR A 740 -11.94 21.03 -7.87
CA THR A 740 -12.09 20.77 -6.42
C THR A 740 -10.87 20.07 -5.82
N ALA A 741 -10.59 20.32 -4.54
CA ALA A 741 -9.51 19.69 -3.80
C ALA A 741 -9.58 18.16 -3.86
N LEU A 742 -10.78 17.57 -3.74
CA LEU A 742 -10.97 16.13 -3.86
C LEU A 742 -10.66 15.62 -5.28
N ALA A 743 -11.05 16.33 -6.34
CA ALA A 743 -10.70 15.95 -7.71
C ALA A 743 -9.19 16.03 -7.97
N GLN A 744 -8.50 17.05 -7.45
CA GLN A 744 -7.04 17.14 -7.54
C GLN A 744 -6.35 16.04 -6.72
N ILE A 745 -6.85 15.69 -5.52
CA ILE A 745 -6.38 14.54 -4.73
C ILE A 745 -6.50 13.24 -5.55
N ILE A 746 -7.66 12.98 -6.15
CA ILE A 746 -7.91 11.77 -6.97
C ILE A 746 -6.96 11.74 -8.18
N LYS A 747 -6.82 12.86 -8.89
CA LYS A 747 -5.91 13.03 -10.04
C LYS A 747 -4.45 12.73 -9.66
N LEU A 748 -3.93 13.32 -8.58
CA LEU A 748 -2.56 13.10 -8.11
C LEU A 748 -2.30 11.62 -7.78
N ILE A 749 -3.26 10.95 -7.11
CA ILE A 749 -3.13 9.51 -6.79
C ILE A 749 -3.14 8.66 -8.06
N GLN A 750 -3.98 9.00 -9.06
CA GLN A 750 -4.01 8.32 -10.36
C GLN A 750 -2.72 8.51 -11.15
N GLU A 751 -2.20 9.75 -11.26
CA GLU A 751 -0.90 10.05 -11.88
C GLU A 751 0.22 9.23 -11.22
N ALA A 752 0.22 9.16 -9.89
CA ALA A 752 1.21 8.41 -9.13
C ALA A 752 1.19 6.91 -9.38
N GLN A 753 0.01 6.29 -9.42
CA GLN A 753 -0.14 4.86 -9.71
C GLN A 753 0.19 4.50 -11.16
N GLY A 754 0.01 5.44 -12.10
CA GLY A 754 0.41 5.28 -13.50
C GLY A 754 1.92 5.40 -13.75
N SER A 755 2.57 6.33 -13.06
CA SER A 755 3.98 6.65 -13.28
C SER A 755 4.93 5.49 -12.93
N LYS A 756 5.98 5.28 -13.74
CA LYS A 756 6.98 4.23 -13.50
C LYS A 756 8.04 4.69 -12.49
N ALA A 757 8.19 3.96 -11.38
CA ALA A 757 9.37 4.09 -10.52
C ALA A 757 10.64 3.60 -11.25
N PRO A 758 11.81 4.26 -11.10
CA PRO A 758 13.07 3.78 -11.69
C PRO A 758 13.41 2.32 -11.37
N ILE A 759 13.05 1.81 -10.19
CA ILE A 759 13.22 0.41 -9.74
C ILE A 759 12.34 -0.58 -10.51
N ALA A 760 11.23 -0.15 -11.15
CA ALA A 760 10.44 -1.02 -12.01
C ALA A 760 11.26 -1.48 -13.23
N ARG A 761 12.09 -0.59 -13.80
CA ARG A 761 12.97 -0.91 -14.94
C ARG A 761 13.96 -2.04 -14.65
N LEU A 762 14.29 -2.29 -13.38
CA LEU A 762 15.11 -3.44 -12.99
C LEU A 762 14.35 -4.76 -13.23
N ALA A 763 13.05 -4.81 -12.95
CA ALA A 763 12.21 -5.97 -13.25
C ALA A 763 12.07 -6.20 -14.75
N ASP A 764 11.91 -5.13 -15.54
CA ASP A 764 11.80 -5.19 -17.01
C ASP A 764 13.10 -5.71 -17.64
N ILE A 765 14.24 -5.15 -17.23
CA ILE A 765 15.58 -5.57 -17.69
C ILE A 765 15.84 -7.03 -17.34
N ILE A 766 15.58 -7.45 -16.09
CA ILE A 766 15.79 -8.85 -15.70
C ILE A 766 14.86 -9.76 -16.52
N SER A 767 13.57 -9.41 -16.67
CA SER A 767 12.61 -10.20 -17.46
C SER A 767 13.10 -10.44 -18.89
N GLY A 768 13.60 -9.40 -19.56
CA GLY A 768 14.09 -9.46 -20.93
C GLY A 768 15.24 -10.47 -21.11
N TYR A 769 16.22 -10.49 -20.21
CA TYR A 769 17.31 -11.48 -20.26
C TYR A 769 16.90 -12.86 -19.74
N PHE A 770 16.02 -12.90 -18.73
CA PHE A 770 15.65 -14.11 -18.02
C PHE A 770 14.88 -15.09 -18.91
N VAL A 771 13.90 -14.62 -19.70
CA VAL A 771 13.10 -15.50 -20.59
C VAL A 771 13.99 -16.21 -21.62
N TRP A 772 14.93 -15.51 -22.25
CA TRP A 772 15.87 -16.14 -23.20
C TRP A 772 16.85 -17.09 -22.52
N THR A 773 17.34 -16.74 -21.33
CA THR A 773 18.23 -17.61 -20.52
C THR A 773 17.53 -18.91 -20.14
N VAL A 774 16.26 -18.83 -19.75
CA VAL A 774 15.39 -19.97 -19.40
C VAL A 774 15.16 -20.89 -20.59
N ILE A 775 14.83 -20.32 -21.76
CA ILE A 775 14.63 -21.10 -22.99
C ILE A 775 15.93 -21.81 -23.39
N ALA A 776 17.08 -21.15 -23.27
CA ALA A 776 18.39 -21.77 -23.51
C ALA A 776 18.67 -22.92 -22.52
N ILE A 777 18.41 -22.74 -21.22
CA ILE A 777 18.55 -23.80 -20.22
C ILE A 777 17.63 -24.98 -20.54
N ALA A 778 16.36 -24.75 -20.88
CA ALA A 778 15.40 -25.80 -21.19
C ALA A 778 15.84 -26.64 -22.40
N ILE A 779 16.35 -26.00 -23.46
CA ILE A 779 16.90 -26.67 -24.66
C ILE A 779 18.18 -27.43 -24.32
N VAL A 780 19.11 -26.83 -23.56
CA VAL A 780 20.36 -27.51 -23.15
C VAL A 780 20.07 -28.73 -22.27
N SER A 781 19.17 -28.61 -21.30
CA SER A 781 18.74 -29.74 -20.45
C SER A 781 18.11 -30.85 -21.29
N PHE A 782 17.19 -30.52 -22.20
CA PHE A 782 16.61 -31.49 -23.15
C PHE A 782 17.72 -32.23 -23.94
N THR A 783 18.64 -31.48 -24.54
CA THR A 783 19.72 -32.02 -25.37
C THR A 783 20.68 -32.90 -24.58
N LEU A 784 21.05 -32.52 -23.36
CA LEU A 784 21.90 -33.33 -22.48
C LEU A 784 21.20 -34.64 -22.07
N TRP A 785 19.95 -34.56 -21.60
CA TRP A 785 19.21 -35.75 -21.16
C TRP A 785 18.94 -36.73 -22.32
N TYR A 786 18.55 -36.24 -23.49
CA TYR A 786 18.27 -37.10 -24.65
C TYR A 786 19.54 -37.65 -25.32
N PHE A 787 20.51 -36.80 -25.68
CA PHE A 787 21.66 -37.23 -26.49
C PHE A 787 22.90 -37.67 -25.70
N VAL A 788 23.09 -37.18 -24.46
CA VAL A 788 24.31 -37.49 -23.66
C VAL A 788 24.02 -38.54 -22.60
N PHE A 789 22.89 -38.44 -21.90
CA PHE A 789 22.48 -39.41 -20.88
C PHE A 789 21.57 -40.53 -21.41
N GLY A 790 21.14 -40.46 -22.68
CA GLY A 790 20.36 -41.52 -23.34
C GLY A 790 18.95 -41.73 -22.77
N ALA A 791 18.39 -40.72 -22.09
CA ALA A 791 17.03 -40.78 -21.55
C ALA A 791 16.00 -40.76 -22.68
N SER A 792 14.77 -41.20 -22.38
CA SER A 792 13.68 -41.19 -23.37
C SER A 792 13.38 -39.76 -23.84
N PHE A 793 12.90 -39.63 -25.09
CA PHE A 793 12.43 -38.35 -25.63
C PHE A 793 11.37 -37.72 -24.72
N LEU A 794 10.49 -38.56 -24.14
CA LEU A 794 9.51 -38.19 -23.13
C LEU A 794 10.14 -37.53 -21.90
N PHE A 795 11.10 -38.21 -21.25
CA PHE A 795 11.76 -37.69 -20.06
C PHE A 795 12.46 -36.35 -20.32
N ALA A 796 13.16 -36.23 -21.46
CA ALA A 796 13.78 -34.99 -21.89
C ALA A 796 12.74 -33.88 -22.17
N LEU A 797 11.61 -34.22 -22.81
CA LEU A 797 10.51 -33.29 -23.08
C LEU A 797 9.81 -32.84 -21.80
N THR A 798 9.61 -33.72 -20.82
CA THR A 798 9.09 -33.36 -19.48
C THR A 798 10.02 -32.36 -18.82
N ILE A 799 11.34 -32.58 -18.87
CA ILE A 799 12.34 -31.64 -18.34
C ILE A 799 12.25 -30.27 -19.01
N LEU A 800 12.18 -30.22 -20.35
CA LEU A 800 12.00 -28.99 -21.11
C LEU A 800 10.73 -28.24 -20.67
N ILE A 801 9.60 -28.94 -20.57
CA ILE A 801 8.32 -28.37 -20.17
C ILE A 801 8.37 -27.88 -18.72
N THR A 802 8.90 -28.65 -17.77
CA THR A 802 9.03 -28.22 -16.36
C THR A 802 9.90 -26.97 -16.25
N VAL A 803 11.07 -26.92 -16.92
CA VAL A 803 11.98 -25.76 -16.87
C VAL A 803 11.29 -24.49 -17.37
N LEU A 804 10.49 -24.57 -18.45
CA LEU A 804 9.73 -23.43 -18.97
C LEU A 804 8.62 -22.97 -18.00
N ILE A 805 7.97 -23.90 -17.27
CA ILE A 805 6.87 -23.59 -16.33
C ILE A 805 7.40 -22.99 -15.02
N ILE A 806 8.40 -23.61 -14.39
CA ILE A 806 8.97 -23.13 -13.11
C ILE A 806 9.64 -21.75 -13.24
N ALA A 807 9.89 -21.33 -14.47
CA ALA A 807 10.53 -20.08 -14.82
C ALA A 807 9.55 -18.96 -15.21
N CYS A 808 8.23 -19.12 -15.03
CA CYS A 808 7.35 -17.96 -15.17
C CYS A 808 7.76 -16.85 -14.17
N PRO A 809 8.03 -15.61 -14.58
CA PRO A 809 8.20 -14.50 -13.63
C PRO A 809 6.84 -13.94 -13.19
N CYS A 810 5.84 -14.80 -12.97
CA CYS A 810 4.42 -14.42 -12.80
C CYS A 810 4.23 -13.34 -11.72
N ALA A 811 4.88 -13.51 -10.57
CA ALA A 811 4.78 -12.59 -9.43
C ALA A 811 5.57 -11.27 -9.61
N LEU A 812 6.45 -11.18 -10.61
CA LEU A 812 7.36 -10.04 -10.81
C LEU A 812 6.62 -8.78 -11.28
N GLY A 813 5.64 -8.93 -12.17
CA GLY A 813 4.81 -7.82 -12.65
C GLY A 813 3.91 -7.21 -11.57
N LEU A 814 3.59 -7.98 -10.52
CA LEU A 814 2.87 -7.53 -9.33
C LEU A 814 3.78 -6.82 -8.32
N ALA A 815 5.04 -7.25 -8.20
CA ALA A 815 5.93 -6.95 -7.08
C ALA A 815 6.09 -5.44 -6.79
N THR A 816 6.20 -4.63 -7.85
CA THR A 816 6.39 -3.18 -7.76
C THR A 816 5.05 -2.42 -7.72
N PRO A 817 4.09 -2.61 -8.67
CA PRO A 817 2.86 -1.81 -8.72
C PRO A 817 1.95 -2.00 -7.51
N THR A 818 1.79 -3.21 -6.97
CA THR A 818 0.93 -3.45 -5.80
C THR A 818 1.47 -2.74 -4.55
N SER A 819 2.80 -2.68 -4.40
CA SER A 819 3.44 -1.93 -3.30
C SER A 819 3.22 -0.43 -3.43
N ILE A 820 3.36 0.12 -4.65
CA ILE A 820 3.11 1.54 -4.93
C ILE A 820 1.65 1.88 -4.63
N MET A 821 0.70 1.11 -5.15
CA MET A 821 -0.74 1.31 -4.95
C MET A 821 -1.14 1.31 -3.47
N VAL A 822 -0.59 0.38 -2.67
CA VAL A 822 -0.81 0.37 -1.21
C VAL A 822 -0.09 1.53 -0.51
N GLY A 823 1.09 1.92 -0.98
CA GLY A 823 1.87 3.04 -0.43
C GLY A 823 1.21 4.40 -0.66
N THR A 824 0.80 4.72 -1.90
CA THR A 824 0.12 5.98 -2.23
C THR A 824 -1.27 6.05 -1.58
N GLY A 825 -2.00 4.91 -1.53
CA GLY A 825 -3.30 4.84 -0.85
C GLY A 825 -3.18 5.14 0.65
N LEU A 826 -2.20 4.53 1.33
CA LEU A 826 -1.94 4.81 2.75
C LEU A 826 -1.44 6.24 2.98
N GLY A 827 -0.68 6.81 2.03
CA GLY A 827 -0.30 8.24 2.07
C GLY A 827 -1.52 9.15 2.05
N ALA A 828 -2.42 8.96 1.09
CA ALA A 828 -3.66 9.72 0.98
C ALA A 828 -4.55 9.56 2.24
N GLU A 829 -4.69 8.34 2.78
CA GLU A 829 -5.38 8.05 4.05
C GLU A 829 -4.78 8.78 5.27
N ASN A 830 -3.61 9.44 5.14
CA ASN A 830 -2.93 10.18 6.21
C ASN A 830 -2.65 11.67 5.86
N GLY A 831 -3.18 12.18 4.74
CA GLY A 831 -2.98 13.56 4.27
C GLY A 831 -1.70 13.80 3.45
N ILE A 832 -1.04 12.73 2.98
CA ILE A 832 0.25 12.76 2.28
C ILE A 832 0.05 12.34 0.82
N LEU A 833 -0.12 13.34 -0.05
CA LEU A 833 -0.27 13.14 -1.49
C LEU A 833 1.12 12.99 -2.13
N ILE A 834 1.31 11.94 -2.93
CA ILE A 834 2.56 11.69 -3.64
C ILE A 834 2.22 11.70 -5.12
N LYS A 835 2.85 12.57 -5.91
CA LYS A 835 2.51 12.82 -7.34
C LYS A 835 3.07 11.78 -8.30
N SER A 836 4.15 11.09 -7.92
CA SER A 836 4.75 10.05 -8.76
C SER A 836 5.40 8.90 -7.97
N ALA A 837 5.43 7.70 -8.54
CA ALA A 837 6.20 6.57 -8.03
C ALA A 837 7.72 6.83 -8.11
N LYS A 838 8.17 7.72 -9.01
CA LYS A 838 9.52 8.29 -9.00
C LYS A 838 9.75 9.05 -7.69
N ALA A 839 8.84 9.94 -7.29
CA ALA A 839 8.94 10.66 -6.02
C ALA A 839 8.96 9.68 -4.83
N LEU A 840 8.07 8.68 -4.85
CA LEU A 840 8.03 7.64 -3.83
C LEU A 840 9.37 6.87 -3.72
N GLU A 841 10.11 6.69 -4.82
CA GLU A 841 11.46 6.09 -4.77
C GLU A 841 12.54 7.07 -4.28
N GLN A 842 12.53 8.33 -4.76
CA GLN A 842 13.58 9.31 -4.45
C GLN A 842 13.49 9.81 -2.99
N ALA A 843 12.28 9.95 -2.42
CA ALA A 843 12.10 10.32 -1.02
C ALA A 843 12.81 9.36 -0.03
N GLN A 844 12.99 8.09 -0.42
CA GLN A 844 13.72 7.10 0.39
C GLN A 844 15.21 7.46 0.54
N LYS A 845 15.76 8.18 -0.45
CA LYS A 845 17.20 8.46 -0.63
C LYS A 845 17.61 9.81 -0.05
N ILE A 846 16.64 10.64 0.36
CA ILE A 846 16.89 11.93 1.01
C ILE A 846 17.84 11.73 2.19
N ASN A 847 18.95 12.48 2.16
CA ASN A 847 19.94 12.59 3.23
C ASN A 847 20.17 14.04 3.68
N ALA A 848 19.75 15.03 2.89
CA ALA A 848 19.65 16.43 3.28
C ALA A 848 18.22 16.94 3.04
N LEU A 849 17.64 17.63 4.02
CA LEU A 849 16.32 18.27 3.91
C LEU A 849 16.46 19.76 4.18
N VAL A 850 16.18 20.58 3.17
CA VAL A 850 16.09 22.04 3.30
C VAL A 850 14.65 22.37 3.68
N LEU A 851 14.49 23.19 4.72
CA LEU A 851 13.22 23.71 5.19
C LEU A 851 13.20 25.22 4.98
N ASP A 852 12.16 25.79 4.37
CA ASP A 852 11.92 27.21 4.57
C ASP A 852 11.53 27.51 6.02
N LYS A 853 11.77 28.73 6.47
CA LYS A 853 11.31 29.21 7.78
C LYS A 853 9.78 29.44 7.76
N THR A 854 9.30 30.33 6.90
CA THR A 854 7.96 30.93 6.94
C THR A 854 6.91 29.92 6.52
N GLY A 855 5.82 29.79 7.28
CA GLY A 855 4.72 28.85 7.00
C GLY A 855 5.11 27.36 7.09
N THR A 856 6.39 27.01 7.18
CA THR A 856 6.94 25.65 7.23
C THR A 856 7.39 25.29 8.66
N ILE A 857 8.43 25.96 9.18
CA ILE A 857 8.89 25.81 10.57
C ILE A 857 8.03 26.65 11.52
N THR A 858 7.69 27.87 11.08
CA THR A 858 6.85 28.84 11.78
C THR A 858 5.43 28.87 11.20
N LYS A 859 4.47 29.50 11.88
CA LYS A 859 3.06 29.50 11.46
C LYS A 859 2.82 30.24 10.14
N GLY A 860 3.66 31.21 9.80
CA GLY A 860 3.47 32.11 8.65
C GLY A 860 2.61 33.34 8.98
N GLU A 861 2.00 33.37 10.16
CA GLU A 861 1.34 34.54 10.74
C GLU A 861 2.30 35.24 11.73
N PRO A 862 2.81 36.44 11.40
CA PRO A 862 3.54 37.25 12.36
C PRO A 862 2.59 37.72 13.47
N ALA A 863 3.04 37.66 14.72
CA ALA A 863 2.31 38.17 15.87
C ALA A 863 3.10 39.32 16.52
N PHE A 864 2.38 40.32 17.05
CA PHE A 864 2.97 41.35 17.90
C PHE A 864 3.50 40.72 19.19
N THR A 865 4.79 40.93 19.48
CA THR A 865 5.45 40.38 20.68
C THR A 865 5.73 41.43 21.75
N GLY A 866 5.83 42.70 21.37
CA GLY A 866 6.02 43.81 22.30
C GLY A 866 6.47 45.08 21.61
N ALA A 867 6.47 46.17 22.38
CA ALA A 867 7.06 47.45 22.00
C ALA A 867 7.96 47.93 23.15
N GLN A 868 8.88 48.85 22.86
CA GLN A 868 9.69 49.51 23.87
C GLN A 868 9.89 50.97 23.46
N SER A 869 9.45 51.91 24.30
CA SER A 869 9.72 53.33 24.11
C SER A 869 11.14 53.69 24.57
N PHE A 870 11.75 54.64 23.86
CA PHE A 870 13.03 55.27 24.23
C PHE A 870 12.88 56.76 24.57
N THR A 871 11.63 57.24 24.66
CA THR A 871 11.26 58.65 24.92
C THR A 871 10.13 58.70 25.96
N ASP A 872 9.64 59.90 26.29
CA ASP A 872 8.54 60.08 27.26
C ASP A 872 7.17 59.56 26.77
N LEU A 873 7.07 59.05 25.54
CA LEU A 873 5.90 58.35 25.02
C LEU A 873 5.68 57.02 25.74
N SER A 874 4.42 56.68 26.05
CA SER A 874 4.05 55.34 26.49
C SER A 874 4.13 54.31 25.35
N GLU A 875 4.21 53.03 25.70
CA GLU A 875 4.20 51.93 24.72
C GLU A 875 2.86 51.85 23.95
N GLU A 876 1.73 52.19 24.58
CA GLU A 876 0.43 52.25 23.90
C GLU A 876 0.35 53.41 22.90
N GLU A 877 0.93 54.58 23.20
CA GLU A 877 1.03 55.69 22.25
C GLU A 877 1.97 55.35 21.09
N LEU A 878 3.12 54.73 21.37
CA LEU A 878 4.08 54.27 20.36
C LEU A 878 3.44 53.29 19.38
N VAL A 879 2.72 52.28 19.91
CA VAL A 879 1.97 51.30 19.10
C VAL A 879 0.84 51.99 18.36
N THR A 880 0.06 52.88 18.98
CA THR A 880 -1.05 53.58 18.30
C THR A 880 -0.57 54.42 17.12
N LEU A 881 0.54 55.15 17.26
CA LEU A 881 1.14 55.94 16.18
C LEU A 881 1.66 55.04 15.04
N ALA A 882 2.36 53.96 15.37
CA ALA A 882 2.85 52.99 14.38
C ALA A 882 1.70 52.29 13.66
N SER A 883 0.74 51.71 14.38
CA SER A 883 -0.46 51.05 13.84
C SER A 883 -1.29 51.98 12.94
N SER A 884 -1.27 53.30 13.21
CA SER A 884 -1.96 54.28 12.35
C SER A 884 -1.30 54.40 10.97
N ILE A 885 0.02 54.24 10.87
CA ILE A 885 0.79 54.23 9.59
C ILE A 885 0.70 52.85 8.92
N GLU A 886 0.93 51.78 9.69
CA GLU A 886 0.86 50.39 9.24
C GLU A 886 -0.54 50.03 8.69
N LYS A 887 -1.62 50.68 9.16
CA LYS A 887 -3.01 50.59 8.64
C LYS A 887 -3.14 50.73 7.12
N ASN A 888 -2.19 51.40 6.46
CA ASN A 888 -2.20 51.65 5.02
C ASN A 888 -1.28 50.70 4.21
N SER A 889 -0.43 49.89 4.85
CA SER A 889 0.37 48.86 4.18
C SER A 889 -0.39 47.52 4.13
N LYS A 890 0.02 46.65 3.20
CA LYS A 890 -0.41 45.24 3.09
C LYS A 890 0.69 44.26 3.50
N HIS A 891 1.75 44.74 4.15
CA HIS A 891 2.85 43.88 4.56
C HIS A 891 2.43 43.02 5.78
N PRO A 892 2.77 41.71 5.84
CA PRO A 892 2.33 40.85 6.95
C PRO A 892 2.74 41.32 8.36
N LEU A 893 3.85 42.07 8.46
CA LEU A 893 4.27 42.69 9.72
C LEU A 893 3.39 43.89 10.12
N ALA A 894 2.89 44.63 9.12
CA ALA A 894 1.94 45.73 9.31
C ALA A 894 0.60 45.20 9.86
N GLU A 895 0.07 44.16 9.21
CA GLU A 895 -1.17 43.51 9.62
C GLU A 895 -1.09 42.96 11.05
N ALA A 896 0.05 42.41 11.47
CA ALA A 896 0.26 41.95 12.85
C ALA A 896 0.14 43.07 13.90
N ILE A 897 0.73 44.24 13.63
CA ILE A 897 0.68 45.42 14.50
C ILE A 897 -0.75 46.02 14.51
N VAL A 898 -1.39 46.11 13.35
CA VAL A 898 -2.75 46.64 13.19
C VAL A 898 -3.80 45.71 13.81
N LYS A 899 -3.61 44.38 13.72
CA LYS A 899 -4.44 43.35 14.38
C LYS A 899 -4.38 43.50 15.89
N TYR A 900 -3.18 43.60 16.48
CA TYR A 900 -3.01 43.84 17.91
C TYR A 900 -3.70 45.13 18.37
N ALA A 901 -3.52 46.25 17.64
CA ALA A 901 -4.17 47.51 17.99
C ALA A 901 -5.71 47.45 17.91
N LYS A 902 -6.27 46.70 16.96
CA LYS A 902 -7.73 46.44 16.88
C LYS A 902 -8.22 45.55 18.03
N GLU A 903 -7.48 44.48 18.36
CA GLU A 903 -7.76 43.60 19.51
C GLU A 903 -7.63 44.31 20.87
N LYS A 904 -6.98 45.48 20.90
CA LYS A 904 -6.85 46.39 22.04
C LYS A 904 -7.75 47.63 21.99
N GLU A 905 -8.66 47.70 21.01
CA GLU A 905 -9.58 48.83 20.81
C GLU A 905 -8.88 50.21 20.70
N MET A 906 -7.62 50.23 20.23
CA MET A 906 -6.81 51.45 20.16
C MET A 906 -7.33 52.45 19.12
N ALA A 907 -7.40 53.72 19.48
CA ALA A 907 -7.92 54.80 18.65
C ALA A 907 -6.92 55.24 17.56
N LEU A 908 -6.85 54.46 16.47
CA LEU A 908 -6.01 54.77 15.31
C LEU A 908 -6.36 56.13 14.69
N THR A 909 -5.33 56.90 14.33
CA THR A 909 -5.46 58.21 13.69
C THR A 909 -5.31 58.11 12.17
N ASP A 910 -5.78 59.12 11.43
CA ASP A 910 -5.61 59.18 9.98
C ASP A 910 -4.26 59.77 9.59
N VAL A 911 -3.63 59.14 8.60
CA VAL A 911 -2.27 59.44 8.14
C VAL A 911 -2.32 60.15 6.80
N SER A 912 -1.61 61.27 6.71
CA SER A 912 -1.35 62.00 5.47
C SER A 912 0.04 61.67 4.92
N LYS A 913 0.25 61.80 3.60
CA LYS A 913 1.54 61.54 2.94
C LYS A 913 2.15 60.17 3.28
N PHE A 914 1.36 59.11 3.21
CA PHE A 914 1.85 57.74 3.33
C PHE A 914 2.76 57.38 2.14
N GLU A 915 3.92 56.79 2.42
CA GLU A 915 4.87 56.29 1.41
C GLU A 915 5.49 54.97 1.89
N GLU A 916 5.41 53.94 1.05
CA GLU A 916 6.00 52.62 1.28
C GLU A 916 7.36 52.53 0.56
N ILE A 917 8.42 52.18 1.28
CA ILE A 917 9.83 52.28 0.83
C ILE A 917 10.41 50.85 0.74
N PRO A 918 10.44 50.23 -0.46
CA PRO A 918 10.76 48.81 -0.62
C PRO A 918 12.08 48.38 0.02
N GLY A 919 12.03 47.33 0.83
CA GLY A 919 13.18 46.79 1.57
C GLY A 919 13.72 47.66 2.72
N HIS A 920 13.08 48.80 3.01
CA HIS A 920 13.55 49.77 4.00
C HIS A 920 12.53 50.04 5.11
N GLY A 921 11.25 50.26 4.78
CA GLY A 921 10.17 50.51 5.73
C GLY A 921 9.03 51.36 5.16
N LEU A 922 8.31 52.07 6.02
CA LEU A 922 7.23 53.01 5.68
C LEU A 922 7.52 54.41 6.22
N SER A 923 6.86 55.42 5.66
CA SER A 923 6.75 56.74 6.27
C SER A 923 5.33 57.30 6.16
N GLY A 924 4.99 58.23 7.06
CA GLY A 924 3.69 58.88 7.09
C GLY A 924 3.65 60.08 8.04
N SER A 925 2.66 60.95 7.87
CA SER A 925 2.50 62.14 8.69
C SER A 925 1.16 62.18 9.44
N ILE A 926 1.26 62.19 10.77
CA ILE A 926 0.15 62.31 11.73
C ILE A 926 0.26 63.68 12.41
N ALA A 927 -0.84 64.43 12.46
CA ALA A 927 -0.92 65.76 13.08
C ALA A 927 0.12 66.80 12.61
N GLY A 928 0.76 66.58 11.44
CA GLY A 928 1.80 67.44 10.87
C GLY A 928 3.24 67.00 11.15
N THR A 929 3.47 66.13 12.14
CA THR A 929 4.76 65.47 12.36
C THR A 929 4.97 64.38 11.32
N THR A 930 6.21 64.15 10.86
CA THR A 930 6.54 63.03 9.93
C THR A 930 7.30 61.95 10.70
N TYR A 931 6.83 60.71 10.56
CA TYR A 931 7.34 59.53 11.24
C TYR A 931 7.85 58.49 10.24
N TYR A 932 8.78 57.64 10.70
CA TYR A 932 9.38 56.54 9.95
C TYR A 932 9.28 55.25 10.77
N ILE A 933 8.91 54.15 10.12
CA ILE A 933 8.95 52.80 10.71
C ILE A 933 9.71 51.86 9.79
N GLY A 934 10.70 51.11 10.29
CA GLY A 934 11.42 50.16 9.45
C GLY A 934 12.78 49.70 9.95
N THR A 935 13.68 49.45 9.00
CA THR A 935 14.98 48.81 9.20
C THR A 935 16.08 49.79 9.63
N ARG A 936 17.22 49.26 10.11
CA ARG A 936 18.44 50.04 10.39
C ARG A 936 18.90 50.87 9.19
N LYS A 937 18.73 50.38 7.94
CA LYS A 937 19.07 51.13 6.73
C LYS A 937 18.27 52.42 6.60
N LEU A 938 16.94 52.35 6.81
CA LEU A 938 16.06 53.52 6.75
C LEU A 938 16.50 54.59 7.77
N MET A 939 16.86 54.18 8.99
CA MET A 939 17.34 55.11 10.01
C MET A 939 18.68 55.76 9.61
N SER A 940 19.64 54.98 9.08
CA SER A 940 20.90 55.53 8.54
C SER A 940 20.68 56.49 7.37
N GLU A 941 19.78 56.17 6.43
CA GLU A 941 19.44 57.04 5.28
C GLU A 941 18.80 58.36 5.71
N LYS A 942 18.01 58.35 6.79
CA LYS A 942 17.42 59.56 7.40
C LYS A 942 18.35 60.26 8.40
N ASN A 943 19.56 59.75 8.63
CA ASN A 943 20.54 60.23 9.61
C ASN A 943 20.03 60.21 11.07
N ILE A 944 19.15 59.25 11.39
CA ILE A 944 18.57 59.05 12.72
C ILE A 944 19.48 58.10 13.51
N ALA A 945 20.03 58.56 14.63
CA ALA A 945 20.93 57.77 15.46
C ALA A 945 20.19 56.63 16.21
N PHE A 946 20.79 55.44 16.25
CA PHE A 946 20.26 54.25 16.94
C PHE A 946 21.35 53.43 17.66
N GLU A 947 22.61 53.85 17.57
CA GLU A 947 23.80 53.16 18.08
C GLU A 947 23.72 52.92 19.59
N ASP A 948 23.31 53.92 20.36
CA ASP A 948 23.13 53.84 21.82
C ASP A 948 22.00 52.89 22.27
N LYS A 949 21.23 52.33 21.32
CA LYS A 949 20.15 51.36 21.55
C LYS A 949 20.44 49.98 20.95
N LEU A 950 21.64 49.77 20.39
CA LEU A 950 22.02 48.53 19.70
C LEU A 950 21.86 47.27 20.56
N GLU A 951 22.06 47.35 21.88
CA GLU A 951 21.95 46.21 22.80
C GLU A 951 20.49 45.76 22.99
N ALA A 952 19.55 46.69 23.16
CA ALA A 952 18.11 46.39 23.26
C ALA A 952 17.56 45.81 21.94
N ILE A 953 17.95 46.38 20.79
CA ILE A 953 17.59 45.86 19.47
C ILE A 953 18.14 44.43 19.29
N GLN A 954 19.39 44.18 19.72
CA GLN A 954 20.04 42.88 19.60
C GLN A 954 19.41 41.81 20.51
N SER A 955 19.04 42.13 21.74
CA SER A 955 18.36 41.17 22.62
C SER A 955 17.08 40.62 21.97
N LEU A 956 16.27 41.48 21.36
CA LEU A 956 15.04 41.07 20.70
C LEU A 956 15.30 40.32 19.36
N GLU A 957 16.33 40.70 18.60
CA GLU A 957 16.79 39.90 17.43
C GLU A 957 17.26 38.49 17.84
N GLU A 958 17.96 38.36 18.98
CA GLU A 958 18.47 37.08 19.50
C GLU A 958 17.39 36.20 20.14
N ASP A 959 16.31 36.80 20.63
CA ASP A 959 15.07 36.09 20.96
C ASP A 959 14.28 35.64 19.71
N GLY A 960 14.73 35.99 18.50
CA GLY A 960 14.10 35.57 17.25
C GLY A 960 12.92 36.45 16.83
N ASN A 961 12.83 37.68 17.32
CA ASN A 961 11.89 38.67 16.81
C ASN A 961 12.47 39.34 15.55
N THR A 962 11.58 39.90 14.73
CA THR A 962 11.88 40.97 13.79
C THR A 962 11.62 42.30 14.48
N VAL A 963 12.63 43.17 14.53
CA VAL A 963 12.57 44.46 15.24
C VAL A 963 12.48 45.59 14.23
N MET A 964 11.43 46.40 14.33
CA MET A 964 11.23 47.61 13.54
C MET A 964 11.52 48.83 14.42
N LEU A 965 12.32 49.74 13.88
CA LEU A 965 12.71 51.01 14.50
C LEU A 965 11.63 52.05 14.19
N PHE A 966 11.11 52.71 15.23
CA PHE A 966 10.10 53.76 15.11
C PHE A 966 10.71 55.12 15.48
N ALA A 967 10.59 56.10 14.60
CA ALA A 967 11.27 57.40 14.73
C ALA A 967 10.41 58.57 14.24
N ASP A 968 10.72 59.77 14.73
CA ASP A 968 10.28 61.03 14.13
C ASP A 968 11.32 61.54 13.11
N SER A 969 11.34 62.84 12.83
CA SER A 969 12.28 63.45 11.87
C SER A 969 13.64 63.85 12.47
N GLU A 970 13.85 63.67 13.78
CA GLU A 970 15.06 64.04 14.51
C GLU A 970 15.67 62.88 15.31
N LYS A 971 14.86 61.94 15.83
CA LYS A 971 15.30 60.92 16.79
C LYS A 971 14.50 59.61 16.71
N LEU A 972 15.13 58.53 17.18
CA LEU A 972 14.47 57.26 17.43
C LEU A 972 13.54 57.36 18.65
N LEU A 973 12.26 57.07 18.46
CA LEU A 973 11.23 57.14 19.50
C LEU A 973 11.12 55.84 20.30
N GLY A 974 11.34 54.70 19.63
CA GLY A 974 11.24 53.38 20.23
C GLY A 974 11.45 52.25 19.21
N ILE A 975 11.11 51.03 19.61
CA ILE A 975 11.09 49.84 18.77
C ILE A 975 9.80 49.05 18.94
N ILE A 976 9.39 48.38 17.87
CA ILE A 976 8.28 47.42 17.86
C ILE A 976 8.82 46.08 17.41
N SER A 977 8.47 45.03 18.15
CA SER A 977 8.85 43.65 17.85
C SER A 977 7.64 42.82 17.44
N VAL A 978 7.85 42.03 16.39
CA VAL A 978 6.92 41.02 15.91
C VAL A 978 7.69 39.71 15.70
N ALA A 979 7.06 38.57 15.92
CA ALA A 979 7.66 37.27 15.64
C ALA A 979 6.66 36.35 14.91
N ASP A 980 7.15 35.64 13.89
CA ASP A 980 6.43 34.51 13.33
C ASP A 980 6.67 33.29 14.24
N THR A 981 5.60 32.79 14.85
CA THR A 981 5.71 31.82 15.95
C THR A 981 6.05 30.42 15.43
N ILE A 982 6.96 29.72 16.10
CA ILE A 982 7.37 28.35 15.74
C ILE A 982 6.17 27.39 15.95
N LYS A 983 5.88 26.51 14.99
CA LYS A 983 4.85 25.47 15.17
C LYS A 983 5.30 24.47 16.24
N GLU A 984 4.38 24.07 17.12
CA GLU A 984 4.69 23.21 18.28
C GLU A 984 5.32 21.86 17.88
N SER A 985 4.97 21.34 16.70
CA SER A 985 5.49 20.10 16.15
C SER A 985 6.90 20.21 15.54
N SER A 986 7.36 21.41 15.15
CA SER A 986 8.57 21.60 14.33
C SER A 986 9.84 21.05 14.98
N ALA A 987 10.07 21.32 16.28
CA ALA A 987 11.22 20.79 17.01
C ALA A 987 11.18 19.25 17.11
N SER A 988 9.99 18.66 17.27
CA SER A 988 9.79 17.20 17.29
C SER A 988 10.05 16.56 15.92
N ALA A 989 9.62 17.22 14.83
CA ALA A 989 9.89 16.78 13.47
C ALA A 989 11.39 16.79 13.15
N ILE A 990 12.08 17.88 13.48
CA ILE A 990 13.53 18.05 13.25
C ILE A 990 14.33 17.05 14.08
N GLU A 991 13.95 16.79 15.34
CA GLU A 991 14.59 15.75 16.15
C GLU A 991 14.43 14.33 15.54
N LYS A 992 13.25 14.02 14.99
CA LYS A 992 13.00 12.74 14.29
C LYS A 992 13.82 12.62 13.00
N LEU A 993 13.91 13.68 12.19
CA LEU A 993 14.74 13.70 10.96
C LEU A 993 16.22 13.44 11.27
N ARG A 994 16.76 14.11 12.30
CA ARG A 994 18.14 13.89 12.75
C ARG A 994 18.37 12.46 13.25
N LYS A 995 17.40 11.86 13.96
CA LYS A 995 17.45 10.43 14.39
C LYS A 995 17.41 9.45 13.22
N GLU A 996 16.78 9.82 12.11
CA GLU A 996 16.73 9.05 10.84
C GLU A 996 17.96 9.28 9.92
N ASN A 997 19.01 9.94 10.45
CA ASN A 997 20.25 10.35 9.76
C ASN A 997 20.02 11.22 8.53
N ILE A 998 19.15 12.23 8.66
CA ILE A 998 18.95 13.29 7.67
C ILE A 998 19.53 14.59 8.23
N GLU A 999 20.41 15.24 7.46
CA GLU A 999 20.90 16.59 7.76
C GLU A 999 19.78 17.60 7.47
N VAL A 1000 19.48 18.47 8.41
CA VAL A 1000 18.40 19.47 8.30
C VAL A 1000 19.00 20.85 8.14
N PHE A 1001 18.66 21.52 7.04
CA PHE A 1001 19.05 22.88 6.72
C PHE A 1001 17.83 23.81 6.82
N MET A 1002 18.05 25.07 7.20
CA MET A 1002 17.02 26.11 7.16
C MET A 1002 17.39 27.17 6.12
N ILE A 1003 16.43 27.60 5.31
CA ILE A 1003 16.57 28.70 4.35
C ILE A 1003 15.56 29.80 4.68
N THR A 1004 15.97 31.08 4.55
CA THR A 1004 15.10 32.22 4.84
C THR A 1004 15.65 33.54 4.29
N GLY A 1005 14.73 34.49 4.01
CA GLY A 1005 15.07 35.90 3.75
C GLY A 1005 15.32 36.72 5.03
N ASP A 1006 15.02 36.20 6.22
CA ASP A 1006 15.24 36.87 7.50
C ASP A 1006 16.73 37.20 7.74
N ASN A 1007 16.99 38.14 8.65
CA ASN A 1007 18.35 38.46 9.06
C ASN A 1007 19.03 37.27 9.79
N GLU A 1008 20.36 37.23 9.73
CA GLU A 1008 21.17 36.11 10.24
C GLU A 1008 20.98 35.82 11.74
N ARG A 1009 20.72 36.84 12.58
CA ARG A 1009 20.50 36.67 14.03
C ARG A 1009 19.17 36.01 14.32
N THR A 1010 18.09 36.55 13.76
CA THR A 1010 16.73 36.00 13.89
C THR A 1010 16.68 34.56 13.35
N ALA A 1011 17.32 34.30 12.20
CA ALA A 1011 17.45 32.96 11.65
C ALA A 1011 18.22 31.99 12.58
N LYS A 1012 19.38 32.39 13.12
CA LYS A 1012 20.16 31.58 14.07
C LYS A 1012 19.51 31.47 15.45
N ALA A 1013 18.61 32.36 15.83
CA ALA A 1013 17.77 32.24 17.02
C ALA A 1013 16.70 31.14 16.84
N ILE A 1014 15.93 31.20 15.75
CA ILE A 1014 14.91 30.20 15.41
C ILE A 1014 15.54 28.82 15.24
N ALA A 1015 16.65 28.72 14.49
CA ALA A 1015 17.39 27.46 14.30
C ALA A 1015 17.82 26.82 15.64
N ARG A 1016 18.35 27.61 16.58
CA ARG A 1016 18.69 27.15 17.94
C ARG A 1016 17.47 26.65 18.71
N LYS A 1017 16.31 27.34 18.61
CA LYS A 1017 15.05 26.94 19.27
C LYS A 1017 14.49 25.61 18.74
N VAL A 1018 14.71 25.27 17.46
CA VAL A 1018 14.23 24.01 16.86
C VAL A 1018 15.30 22.91 16.72
N GLY A 1019 16.55 23.17 17.12
CA GLY A 1019 17.62 22.18 17.09
C GLY A 1019 18.31 22.00 15.73
N ILE A 1020 18.29 23.01 14.86
CA ILE A 1020 19.12 23.09 13.64
C ILE A 1020 20.48 23.71 13.99
N ALA A 1021 21.55 23.23 13.37
CA ALA A 1021 22.91 23.71 13.63
C ALA A 1021 23.15 25.09 12.98
N PRO A 1022 23.88 26.05 13.63
CA PRO A 1022 24.09 27.40 13.08
C PRO A 1022 24.79 27.45 11.71
N GLU A 1023 25.57 26.43 11.37
CA GLU A 1023 26.24 26.22 10.09
C GLU A 1023 25.31 25.66 8.99
N SER A 1024 24.12 25.17 9.36
CA SER A 1024 23.08 24.65 8.45
C SER A 1024 21.99 25.70 8.15
N VAL A 1025 22.28 26.98 8.37
CA VAL A 1025 21.33 28.10 8.18
C VAL A 1025 21.78 29.00 7.02
N PHE A 1026 20.93 29.12 6.00
CA PHE A 1026 21.06 30.11 4.93
C PHE A 1026 20.07 31.25 5.20
N ALA A 1027 20.58 32.41 5.58
CA ALA A 1027 19.80 33.61 5.91
C ALA A 1027 20.00 34.71 4.85
N GLN A 1028 19.11 35.70 4.82
CA GLN A 1028 19.10 36.80 3.84
C GLN A 1028 19.01 36.34 2.37
N VAL A 1029 18.43 35.16 2.12
CA VAL A 1029 18.31 34.57 0.79
C VAL A 1029 17.08 35.10 0.05
N LEU A 1030 17.27 35.61 -1.17
CA LEU A 1030 16.18 36.03 -2.06
C LEU A 1030 15.43 34.80 -2.65
N PRO A 1031 14.14 34.92 -3.02
CA PRO A 1031 13.37 33.79 -3.56
C PRO A 1031 14.05 33.10 -4.77
N GLU A 1032 14.62 33.88 -5.68
CA GLU A 1032 15.35 33.39 -6.86
C GLU A 1032 16.61 32.58 -6.48
N ASP A 1033 17.30 32.95 -5.40
CA ASP A 1033 18.52 32.31 -4.94
C ASP A 1033 18.28 31.03 -4.11
N LYS A 1034 17.06 30.76 -3.65
CA LYS A 1034 16.75 29.53 -2.91
C LYS A 1034 17.09 28.27 -3.73
N ALA A 1035 16.84 28.31 -5.04
CA ALA A 1035 17.20 27.24 -5.96
C ALA A 1035 18.74 27.06 -6.09
N ASN A 1036 19.51 28.15 -6.08
CA ASN A 1036 20.98 28.12 -6.11
C ASN A 1036 21.55 27.43 -4.86
N HIS A 1037 20.97 27.69 -3.68
CA HIS A 1037 21.34 27.01 -2.44
C HIS A 1037 21.03 25.50 -2.48
N VAL A 1038 19.84 25.10 -2.93
CA VAL A 1038 19.47 23.68 -3.12
C VAL A 1038 20.47 22.98 -4.06
N LYS A 1039 20.78 23.60 -5.20
CA LYS A 1039 21.75 23.09 -6.17
C LYS A 1039 23.16 22.94 -5.57
N SER A 1040 23.62 23.88 -4.75
CA SER A 1040 24.93 23.82 -4.07
C SER A 1040 25.08 22.65 -3.08
N LEU A 1041 23.97 22.07 -2.61
CA LEU A 1041 23.95 20.85 -1.80
C LEU A 1041 23.93 19.60 -2.70
N GLN A 1042 23.20 19.63 -3.81
CA GLN A 1042 23.21 18.56 -4.83
C GLN A 1042 24.60 18.36 -5.44
N GLU A 1043 25.33 19.45 -5.72
CA GLU A 1043 26.70 19.43 -6.23
C GLU A 1043 27.72 18.82 -5.22
N LYS A 1044 27.37 18.77 -3.92
CA LYS A 1044 28.14 18.05 -2.88
C LYS A 1044 27.79 16.55 -2.81
N GLY A 1045 26.91 16.06 -3.68
CA GLY A 1045 26.47 14.66 -3.72
C GLY A 1045 25.32 14.32 -2.76
N MET A 1046 24.62 15.33 -2.22
CA MET A 1046 23.43 15.12 -1.40
C MET A 1046 22.18 14.87 -2.27
N ASN A 1047 21.31 13.97 -1.83
CA ASN A 1047 19.93 13.88 -2.32
C ASN A 1047 19.10 14.84 -1.47
N VAL A 1048 18.79 15.99 -2.04
CA VAL A 1048 18.16 17.11 -1.33
C VAL A 1048 16.65 17.06 -1.49
N GLY A 1049 15.93 16.98 -0.38
CA GLY A 1049 14.52 17.37 -0.35
C GLY A 1049 14.39 18.85 0.01
N MET A 1050 13.41 19.55 -0.56
CA MET A 1050 13.01 20.91 -0.16
C MET A 1050 11.60 20.85 0.43
N VAL A 1051 11.35 21.58 1.51
CA VAL A 1051 10.04 21.75 2.14
C VAL A 1051 9.70 23.24 2.22
N GLY A 1052 8.54 23.64 1.69
CA GLY A 1052 8.14 25.03 1.58
C GLY A 1052 6.63 25.25 1.41
N ASP A 1053 6.22 26.51 1.30
CA ASP A 1053 4.82 26.93 1.10
C ASP A 1053 4.31 26.69 -0.34
N GLY A 1054 5.23 26.53 -1.30
CA GLY A 1054 4.95 26.38 -2.72
C GLY A 1054 4.52 27.66 -3.46
N ILE A 1055 4.44 28.80 -2.76
CA ILE A 1055 4.18 30.13 -3.33
C ILE A 1055 5.51 30.82 -3.63
N ASN A 1056 6.35 30.96 -2.61
CA ASN A 1056 7.65 31.63 -2.70
C ASN A 1056 8.79 30.65 -3.04
N ASP A 1057 8.53 29.35 -2.87
CA ASP A 1057 9.52 28.27 -2.94
C ASP A 1057 9.45 27.42 -4.21
N ALA A 1058 8.51 27.68 -5.12
CA ALA A 1058 8.30 26.88 -6.33
C ALA A 1058 9.58 26.57 -7.15
N PRO A 1059 10.53 27.52 -7.37
CA PRO A 1059 11.79 27.23 -8.04
C PRO A 1059 12.71 26.29 -7.25
N ALA A 1060 12.74 26.42 -5.92
CA ALA A 1060 13.56 25.60 -5.03
C ALA A 1060 13.00 24.18 -4.86
N LEU A 1061 11.67 24.05 -4.80
CA LEU A 1061 10.95 22.77 -4.80
C LEU A 1061 11.21 22.01 -6.12
N THR A 1062 11.13 22.70 -7.26
CA THR A 1062 11.38 22.11 -8.59
C THR A 1062 12.86 21.74 -8.81
N GLN A 1063 13.80 22.48 -8.23
CA GLN A 1063 15.25 22.19 -8.31
C GLN A 1063 15.67 21.04 -7.38
N ALA A 1064 14.90 20.71 -6.34
CA ALA A 1064 15.21 19.64 -5.41
C ALA A 1064 15.13 18.24 -6.06
N ASN A 1065 15.68 17.22 -5.39
CA ASN A 1065 15.47 15.82 -5.80
C ASN A 1065 14.07 15.32 -5.44
N ILE A 1066 13.41 16.00 -4.49
CA ILE A 1066 12.01 15.91 -4.08
C ILE A 1066 11.56 17.31 -3.62
N GLY A 1067 10.54 17.88 -4.25
CA GLY A 1067 9.80 19.01 -3.70
C GLY A 1067 8.67 18.54 -2.76
N ILE A 1068 8.57 19.09 -1.55
CA ILE A 1068 7.47 18.85 -0.59
C ILE A 1068 6.76 20.17 -0.29
N ALA A 1069 5.50 20.30 -0.69
CA ALA A 1069 4.65 21.42 -0.29
C ALA A 1069 3.95 21.14 1.06
N ILE A 1070 3.86 22.15 1.94
CA ILE A 1070 3.08 22.10 3.19
C ILE A 1070 1.87 23.02 3.09
N GLY A 1071 0.69 22.47 3.39
CA GLY A 1071 -0.59 23.17 3.37
C GLY A 1071 -1.21 23.18 1.97
N ALA A 1072 -2.38 22.56 1.83
CA ALA A 1072 -3.18 22.68 0.61
C ALA A 1072 -3.78 24.10 0.53
N GLY A 1073 -3.21 24.96 -0.32
CA GLY A 1073 -3.63 26.37 -0.43
C GLY A 1073 -3.49 27.03 -1.81
N THR A 1074 -2.52 26.64 -2.63
CA THR A 1074 -2.38 27.18 -4.00
C THR A 1074 -2.13 26.10 -5.03
N ASP A 1075 -2.66 26.33 -6.24
CA ASP A 1075 -2.48 25.41 -7.37
C ASP A 1075 -1.00 25.37 -7.82
N VAL A 1076 -0.26 26.47 -7.61
CA VAL A 1076 1.20 26.56 -7.83
C VAL A 1076 1.98 25.57 -6.95
N ALA A 1077 1.59 25.40 -5.68
CA ALA A 1077 2.20 24.43 -4.78
C ALA A 1077 1.96 22.98 -5.22
N ILE A 1078 0.76 22.69 -5.75
CA ILE A 1078 0.38 21.38 -6.29
C ILE A 1078 1.12 21.09 -7.61
N GLU A 1079 1.36 22.11 -8.43
CA GLU A 1079 2.12 21.96 -9.68
C GLU A 1079 3.62 21.74 -9.41
N SER A 1080 4.20 22.53 -8.49
CA SER A 1080 5.66 22.61 -8.27
C SER A 1080 6.27 21.53 -7.36
N ALA A 1081 5.45 20.71 -6.69
CA ALA A 1081 5.92 19.71 -5.73
C ALA A 1081 5.75 18.25 -6.20
N ASP A 1082 6.65 17.37 -5.77
CA ASP A 1082 6.59 15.91 -5.93
C ASP A 1082 5.67 15.25 -4.88
N ILE A 1083 5.56 15.88 -3.70
CA ILE A 1083 4.76 15.46 -2.55
C ILE A 1083 4.01 16.70 -2.03
N VAL A 1084 2.71 16.58 -1.76
CA VAL A 1084 1.89 17.65 -1.18
C VAL A 1084 1.31 17.15 0.15
N LEU A 1085 1.52 17.91 1.21
CA LEU A 1085 1.04 17.61 2.55
C LEU A 1085 -0.19 18.49 2.82
N ILE A 1086 -1.34 17.85 3.03
CA ILE A 1086 -2.62 18.55 3.22
C ILE A 1086 -2.59 19.34 4.53
N LYS A 1087 -2.10 18.72 5.62
CA LYS A 1087 -1.92 19.39 6.92
C LYS A 1087 -0.78 20.41 6.86
N SER A 1088 -0.89 21.47 7.64
CA SER A 1088 0.21 22.43 7.86
C SER A 1088 1.22 21.93 8.92
N ASP A 1089 1.56 20.63 8.93
CA ASP A 1089 2.46 20.03 9.93
C ASP A 1089 3.73 19.42 9.30
N LEU A 1090 4.89 19.88 9.78
CA LEU A 1090 6.20 19.36 9.40
C LEU A 1090 6.41 17.88 9.78
N LEU A 1091 5.63 17.33 10.72
CA LEU A 1091 5.65 15.89 11.01
C LEU A 1091 5.24 15.03 9.82
N ASP A 1092 4.33 15.48 8.96
CA ASP A 1092 3.91 14.71 7.79
C ASP A 1092 5.03 14.61 6.74
N ALA A 1093 5.97 15.57 6.70
CA ALA A 1093 7.18 15.47 5.87
C ALA A 1093 8.06 14.29 6.34
N VAL A 1094 8.22 14.11 7.66
CA VAL A 1094 8.91 12.96 8.24
C VAL A 1094 8.17 11.66 7.92
N THR A 1095 6.85 11.68 8.03
CA THR A 1095 5.96 10.55 7.73
C THR A 1095 6.04 10.13 6.26
N SER A 1096 6.12 11.08 5.32
CA SER A 1096 6.24 10.79 3.88
C SER A 1096 7.54 10.04 3.53
N ILE A 1097 8.67 10.45 4.13
CA ILE A 1097 9.97 9.79 3.98
C ILE A 1097 9.93 8.38 4.59
N LYS A 1098 9.30 8.23 5.76
CA LYS A 1098 9.10 6.94 6.45
C LYS A 1098 8.21 5.98 5.66
N LEU A 1099 7.12 6.47 5.07
CA LEU A 1099 6.22 5.75 4.15
C LEU A 1099 6.96 5.30 2.88
N SER A 1100 7.77 6.18 2.29
CA SER A 1100 8.63 5.87 1.15
C SER A 1100 9.64 4.76 1.49
N ARG A 1101 10.42 4.91 2.57
CA ARG A 1101 11.37 3.90 3.07
C ARG A 1101 10.68 2.55 3.33
N GLY A 1102 9.46 2.57 3.90
CA GLY A 1102 8.63 1.38 4.13
C GLY A 1102 8.18 0.68 2.84
N THR A 1103 7.65 1.44 1.89
CA THR A 1103 7.18 0.95 0.58
C THR A 1103 8.33 0.39 -0.24
N MET A 1104 9.50 1.05 -0.24
CA MET A 1104 10.66 0.63 -1.02
C MET A 1104 11.35 -0.60 -0.42
N ARG A 1105 11.30 -0.79 0.90
CA ARG A 1105 11.63 -2.08 1.55
C ARG A 1105 10.64 -3.17 1.13
N ASN A 1106 9.36 -2.86 0.97
CA ASN A 1106 8.34 -3.81 0.53
C ASN A 1106 8.60 -4.29 -0.92
N ILE A 1107 8.84 -3.37 -1.85
CA ILE A 1107 9.18 -3.69 -3.26
C ILE A 1107 10.40 -4.60 -3.33
N LYS A 1108 11.49 -4.27 -2.61
CA LYS A 1108 12.71 -5.09 -2.58
C LYS A 1108 12.46 -6.51 -2.06
N GLN A 1109 11.54 -6.67 -1.09
CA GLN A 1109 11.10 -7.99 -0.61
C GLN A 1109 10.23 -8.72 -1.64
N ASN A 1110 9.33 -8.03 -2.34
CA ASN A 1110 8.48 -8.65 -3.36
C ASN A 1110 9.29 -9.12 -4.57
N LEU A 1111 10.28 -8.34 -5.02
CA LEU A 1111 11.21 -8.76 -6.08
C LEU A 1111 11.97 -10.03 -5.69
N PHE A 1112 12.43 -10.13 -4.43
CA PHE A 1112 13.04 -11.36 -3.91
C PHE A 1112 12.05 -12.54 -3.85
N LEU A 1113 10.83 -12.32 -3.36
CA LEU A 1113 9.77 -13.34 -3.27
C LEU A 1113 9.25 -13.80 -4.64
N ALA A 1114 9.39 -12.99 -5.68
CA ALA A 1114 9.17 -13.41 -7.07
C ALA A 1114 10.27 -14.41 -7.50
N PHE A 1115 11.53 -13.99 -7.48
CA PHE A 1115 12.62 -14.79 -8.03
C PHE A 1115 13.01 -16.04 -7.24
N VAL A 1116 12.85 -16.06 -5.91
CA VAL A 1116 13.36 -17.16 -5.07
C VAL A 1116 12.82 -18.54 -5.48
N TYR A 1117 11.55 -18.61 -5.91
CA TYR A 1117 10.92 -19.85 -6.38
C TYR A 1117 11.50 -20.29 -7.74
N ASN A 1118 11.68 -19.36 -8.68
CA ASN A 1118 12.27 -19.67 -9.98
C ASN A 1118 13.74 -20.10 -9.83
N THR A 1119 14.53 -19.35 -9.06
CA THR A 1119 15.98 -19.59 -8.88
C THR A 1119 16.26 -20.93 -8.21
N ALA A 1120 15.47 -21.33 -7.21
CA ALA A 1120 15.59 -22.64 -6.60
C ALA A 1120 15.01 -23.77 -7.49
N GLY A 1121 13.94 -23.49 -8.24
CA GLY A 1121 13.22 -24.49 -9.02
C GLY A 1121 13.85 -24.86 -10.36
N ILE A 1122 14.47 -23.92 -11.08
CA ILE A 1122 15.09 -24.16 -12.40
C ILE A 1122 16.16 -25.27 -12.37
N PRO A 1123 17.14 -25.29 -11.44
CA PRO A 1123 18.13 -26.37 -11.37
C PRO A 1123 17.51 -27.75 -11.09
N VAL A 1124 16.44 -27.80 -10.30
CA VAL A 1124 15.75 -29.05 -9.95
C VAL A 1124 14.89 -29.55 -11.11
N ALA A 1125 14.26 -28.64 -11.87
CA ALA A 1125 13.56 -28.93 -13.12
C ALA A 1125 14.51 -29.42 -14.22
N ALA A 1126 15.71 -28.85 -14.30
CA ALA A 1126 16.78 -29.29 -15.21
C ALA A 1126 17.34 -30.69 -14.90
N GLY A 1127 16.88 -31.33 -13.82
CA GLY A 1127 17.31 -32.67 -13.40
C GLY A 1127 18.60 -32.69 -12.58
N LEU A 1128 19.10 -31.57 -12.08
CA LEU A 1128 20.41 -31.52 -11.40
C LEU A 1128 20.44 -32.33 -10.08
N LEU A 1129 19.28 -32.57 -9.45
CA LEU A 1129 19.14 -33.48 -8.30
C LEU A 1129 18.85 -34.95 -8.68
N PHE A 1130 18.48 -35.23 -9.93
CA PHE A 1130 18.04 -36.55 -10.36
C PHE A 1130 19.14 -37.63 -10.25
N PRO A 1131 20.41 -37.39 -10.65
CA PRO A 1131 21.50 -38.36 -10.48
C PRO A 1131 21.84 -38.73 -9.03
N PHE A 1132 21.47 -37.88 -8.07
CA PHE A 1132 21.85 -38.04 -6.65
C PHE A 1132 20.70 -38.56 -5.78
N PHE A 1133 19.47 -38.22 -6.11
CA PHE A 1133 18.29 -38.50 -5.28
C PHE A 1133 17.11 -39.13 -6.04
N GLY A 1134 17.25 -39.38 -7.35
CA GLY A 1134 16.13 -39.80 -8.22
C GLY A 1134 15.02 -38.75 -8.38
N PHE A 1135 15.20 -37.55 -7.81
CA PHE A 1135 14.17 -36.52 -7.74
C PHE A 1135 14.18 -35.62 -8.97
N LEU A 1136 13.02 -35.50 -9.62
CA LEU A 1136 12.75 -34.55 -10.70
C LEU A 1136 11.56 -33.66 -10.31
N LEU A 1137 11.63 -32.36 -10.63
CA LEU A 1137 10.50 -31.47 -10.38
C LEU A 1137 9.35 -31.80 -11.37
N SER A 1138 8.16 -32.08 -10.84
CA SER A 1138 6.95 -32.26 -11.64
C SER A 1138 6.44 -30.91 -12.19
N PRO A 1139 5.93 -30.85 -13.43
CA PRO A 1139 5.23 -29.67 -13.97
C PRO A 1139 4.11 -29.14 -13.07
N ILE A 1140 3.40 -30.04 -12.35
CA ILE A 1140 2.30 -29.67 -11.45
C ILE A 1140 2.83 -28.97 -10.19
N ILE A 1141 3.94 -29.47 -9.62
CA ILE A 1141 4.60 -28.84 -8.48
C ILE A 1141 5.16 -27.47 -8.90
N ALA A 1142 5.70 -27.36 -10.12
CA ALA A 1142 6.18 -26.10 -10.67
C ALA A 1142 5.06 -25.05 -10.81
N ALA A 1143 3.91 -25.44 -11.38
CA ALA A 1143 2.73 -24.55 -11.48
C ALA A 1143 2.19 -24.14 -10.09
N GLY A 1144 2.17 -25.06 -9.12
CA GLY A 1144 1.79 -24.77 -7.73
C GLY A 1144 2.74 -23.80 -7.03
N ALA A 1145 4.07 -23.96 -7.21
CA ALA A 1145 5.07 -23.04 -6.71
C ALA A 1145 4.91 -21.62 -7.29
N MET A 1146 4.51 -21.51 -8.57
CA MET A 1146 4.26 -20.21 -9.18
C MET A 1146 3.03 -19.49 -8.62
N ALA A 1147 1.95 -20.21 -8.33
CA ALA A 1147 0.81 -19.63 -7.62
C ALA A 1147 1.21 -19.17 -6.21
N ALA A 1148 2.02 -19.97 -5.49
CA ALA A 1148 2.50 -19.63 -4.14
C ALA A 1148 3.42 -18.38 -4.12
N SER A 1149 4.27 -18.18 -5.13
CA SER A 1149 5.08 -16.97 -5.29
C SER A 1149 4.21 -15.72 -5.43
N SER A 1150 3.21 -15.75 -6.33
CA SER A 1150 2.29 -14.63 -6.56
C SER A 1150 1.48 -14.28 -5.31
N ILE A 1151 0.98 -15.27 -4.58
CA ILE A 1151 0.29 -15.09 -3.30
C ILE A 1151 1.23 -14.49 -2.25
N SER A 1152 2.49 -14.93 -2.19
CA SER A 1152 3.48 -14.43 -1.23
C SER A 1152 3.82 -12.96 -1.45
N VAL A 1153 3.94 -12.53 -2.72
CA VAL A 1153 4.11 -11.11 -3.10
C VAL A 1153 2.89 -10.29 -2.69
N LEU A 1154 1.66 -10.74 -2.99
CA LEU A 1154 0.43 -10.03 -2.63
C LEU A 1154 0.26 -9.88 -1.11
N LEU A 1155 0.51 -10.95 -0.33
CA LEU A 1155 0.42 -10.91 1.14
C LEU A 1155 1.52 -10.02 1.76
N ASN A 1156 2.73 -10.01 1.20
CA ASN A 1156 3.79 -9.12 1.65
C ASN A 1156 3.48 -7.65 1.32
N ALA A 1157 2.91 -7.35 0.15
CA ALA A 1157 2.42 -6.02 -0.21
C ALA A 1157 1.33 -5.53 0.74
N LEU A 1158 0.31 -6.35 1.04
CA LEU A 1158 -0.77 -6.01 1.98
C LEU A 1158 -0.27 -5.78 3.42
N ARG A 1159 0.90 -6.31 3.81
CA ARG A 1159 1.53 -6.00 5.10
C ARG A 1159 1.89 -4.51 5.24
N LEU A 1160 2.04 -3.77 4.14
CA LEU A 1160 2.31 -2.33 4.16
C LEU A 1160 1.15 -1.52 4.78
N LYS A 1161 -0.11 -1.97 4.65
CA LYS A 1161 -1.28 -1.39 5.37
C LYS A 1161 -1.21 -1.50 6.90
N ARG A 1162 -0.18 -2.17 7.46
CA ARG A 1162 0.05 -2.33 8.90
C ARG A 1162 1.33 -1.63 9.39
N ILE A 1163 1.96 -0.78 8.56
CA ILE A 1163 3.06 0.06 9.02
C ILE A 1163 2.49 1.12 9.98
N LYS A 1164 3.17 1.37 11.10
CA LYS A 1164 2.88 2.53 11.94
C LYS A 1164 3.61 3.71 11.34
N LEU A 1165 2.85 4.63 10.76
CA LEU A 1165 3.32 5.97 10.38
C LEU A 1165 3.71 6.81 11.61
#